data_AF-A0A963CZD2-F1
#
_entry.id   AF-A0A963CZD2-F1
#
_cell.length_a   1.000
_cell.length_b   1.000
_cell.length_c   1.000
_cell.angle_alpha   90.00
_cell.angle_beta   90.00
_cell.angle_gamma   90.00
#
_symmetry.space_group_name_H-M   'P 1'
#
loop_
_entity.id
_entity.type
_entity.pdbx_description
1 polymer ?
#
loop_
_entity_poly.entity_id
_entity_poly.type
_entity_poly.pdbx_seq_one_letter_code
_entity_poly.pdbx_strand_id
1 'polypeptide(L)'
;MLTRKSSRSPAAAGNGLSEALAGYVAPKRLDRRSFLKRSGIAAGAGAIGANLPFAMVRPAEAATAAAGDGAIEVRRSVCTHCSVGCAIDAEVKNGVWVGQEPVFDSPINLGAHCAKGASVREHGHGEHRLRTPMKLVGGKWERISWETAIGEVGDKLLSIRENFGPDATYWIGSSKHSNEQSYLFRKFVSMFGTNNMDHQARICHSTTVAGVANTWGYGAMTNSYNDMQNAKAIFFIGSNAAEAHPVSMLHILHAKEGGAKVIVADPRYTRTAAKADHYVRLRSGSDIPLIYGVMRHLFENGWEDKKYIEDRVYGMDKIRAEAMEWTADKVLEATGVPDEEVKLIAETMAMNRPSTVVWCMGQTQHTVGNAITRMMCTLQLILGNVGIAGGGTNIFRGHDNVQGATDVGPNPDSLPGYYGIATGSWKHWCAVWGVDYEWMKGRFASQEMMEKPGITVSRWIDGVLENNEQVDQDSNLKAVVYWGMAPNSQTRGKDMLEAMKALDLLVVVDPYPSATAAMAASVRKDNVYLLPAATQFETSGSCTASNRSLQWREKVIEPLFESKPDHTIMYAFARKFGFADEFVKNVKLDKDAKGWDEPNVEDVLREINHGTWTIGYSGQSPERLKLHMKHMNTFNPRTLKAEGGPCEGDYFGLPWPCWGTPELKHPGSPNLYDTTRHVMDGGGTFRARFGVEKDGESLLAGDGSASVGSDLAFGYPEFDHVLMKKLGWWDELSDEEKTAAEGKNWKTDLSGGIIRVVMKNHGCMPFGNARARAVVWNFPDPVPKHREPLFSTRPALIDKYPTHEDKKAFWRLPTLYKTVQQQFKDVSKDFPLIMTSGRLVEYEGGGEETRSNPWLAELQQDMFVELNPKAAADRGINDRDWVWVKSPTGAQIKVRALVTPRVNDETVFLPFHFSGRWMGEDMLDFYPDGAAPIVRGEAVNTATTYGYDVVTMMQESKTTVCQIVKA
;
A
#
# COMPACT_ATOMS: atom_id res chain seq x y z
N MET A 1 33.68 -14.98 -18.12
CA MET A 1 35.09 -15.38 -18.29
C MET A 1 35.89 -14.81 -17.13
N LEU A 2 36.59 -15.67 -16.36
CA LEU A 2 37.90 -15.43 -15.71
C LEU A 2 38.14 -16.54 -14.67
N THR A 3 38.93 -17.52 -15.10
CA THR A 3 39.53 -18.60 -14.32
C THR A 3 40.60 -18.07 -13.35
N ARG A 4 40.63 -18.55 -12.10
CA ARG A 4 41.85 -18.56 -11.27
C ARG A 4 42.28 -20.01 -11.02
N LYS A 5 43.44 -20.35 -11.61
CA LYS A 5 44.28 -21.50 -11.25
C LYS A 5 44.85 -21.27 -9.84
N SER A 6 44.86 -22.31 -9.01
CA SER A 6 45.91 -22.47 -8.00
C SER A 6 46.46 -23.89 -8.06
N SER A 7 47.78 -23.96 -7.89
CA SER A 7 48.68 -25.09 -8.09
C SER A 7 48.70 -26.06 -6.90
N ARG A 8 48.89 -27.35 -7.19
CA ARG A 8 49.22 -28.43 -6.24
C ARG A 8 50.72 -28.53 -5.98
N SER A 9 51.10 -28.95 -4.76
CA SER A 9 51.95 -30.14 -4.41
C SER A 9 52.39 -30.08 -2.91
N PRO A 10 52.94 -31.14 -2.28
CA PRO A 10 52.16 -32.27 -1.72
C PRO A 10 52.58 -32.74 -0.29
N ALA A 11 51.81 -33.70 0.24
CA ALA A 11 52.16 -34.80 1.15
C ALA A 11 52.51 -34.54 2.64
N ALA A 12 51.75 -35.21 3.53
CA ALA A 12 52.27 -36.22 4.45
C ALA A 12 51.11 -37.11 4.97
N ALA A 13 51.36 -38.41 5.02
CA ALA A 13 50.43 -39.48 5.37
C ALA A 13 50.43 -39.79 6.87
N GLY A 14 49.31 -40.31 7.38
CA GLY A 14 49.19 -40.93 8.70
C GLY A 14 48.00 -41.87 8.74
N ASN A 15 48.28 -43.15 9.00
CA ASN A 15 47.42 -44.33 8.86
C ASN A 15 46.27 -44.42 9.88
N GLY A 16 45.20 -45.11 9.47
CA GLY A 16 44.12 -45.58 10.35
C GLY A 16 43.21 -46.60 9.66
N LEU A 17 43.81 -47.65 9.07
CA LEU A 17 43.11 -48.74 8.38
C LEU A 17 42.95 -49.96 9.33
N SER A 18 42.28 -49.78 10.48
CA SER A 18 42.07 -50.88 11.44
C SER A 18 40.67 -50.94 12.08
N GLU A 19 39.68 -50.18 11.59
CA GLU A 19 38.28 -50.28 12.08
C GLU A 19 37.30 -50.82 11.02
N ALA A 20 37.81 -51.39 9.93
CA ALA A 20 37.00 -52.15 8.98
C ALA A 20 37.04 -53.62 9.35
N LEU A 21 36.22 -54.05 10.33
CA LEU A 21 35.61 -55.41 10.43
C LEU A 21 35.02 -55.65 11.85
N ALA A 22 33.80 -55.17 12.09
CA ALA A 22 32.82 -55.85 12.97
C ALA A 22 31.44 -55.16 12.90
N GLY A 23 30.38 -55.93 12.63
CA GLY A 23 29.02 -55.62 13.10
C GLY A 23 28.01 -55.11 12.07
N TYR A 24 27.42 -56.04 11.31
CA TYR A 24 26.15 -55.91 10.60
C TYR A 24 24.97 -55.59 11.55
N VAL A 25 24.20 -54.51 11.34
CA VAL A 25 22.71 -54.42 11.44
C VAL A 25 22.21 -53.14 10.68
N ALA A 26 21.18 -53.33 9.83
CA ALA A 26 20.26 -52.38 9.17
C ALA A 26 20.75 -51.51 7.97
N PRO A 27 19.95 -51.39 6.88
CA PRO A 27 20.34 -50.64 5.68
C PRO A 27 20.08 -49.14 5.85
N LYS A 28 21.14 -48.35 6.03
CA LYS A 28 21.06 -46.89 5.87
C LYS A 28 21.00 -46.53 4.38
N ARG A 29 20.07 -45.63 4.04
CA ARG A 29 19.94 -44.97 2.74
C ARG A 29 21.30 -44.42 2.29
N LEU A 30 21.71 -44.75 1.08
CA LEU A 30 22.88 -44.17 0.42
C LEU A 30 22.65 -42.66 0.26
N ASP A 31 23.43 -41.84 0.94
CA ASP A 31 23.36 -40.39 0.77
C ASP A 31 23.97 -39.96 -0.57
N ARG A 32 23.59 -38.75 -1.00
CA ARG A 32 24.00 -38.15 -2.28
C ARG A 32 25.53 -38.04 -2.41
N ARG A 33 26.25 -37.92 -1.29
CA ARG A 33 27.71 -37.79 -1.23
C ARG A 33 28.42 -39.13 -1.43
N SER A 34 27.83 -40.21 -0.93
CA SER A 34 28.27 -41.59 -1.07
C SER A 34 27.99 -42.12 -2.46
N PHE A 35 26.86 -41.74 -3.07
CA PHE A 35 26.58 -41.99 -4.48
C PHE A 35 27.60 -41.31 -5.38
N LEU A 36 27.83 -40.00 -5.25
CA LEU A 36 28.79 -39.27 -6.08
C LEU A 36 30.24 -39.76 -5.92
N LYS A 37 30.65 -40.17 -4.71
CA LYS A 37 31.96 -40.81 -4.49
C LYS A 37 32.09 -42.16 -5.20
N ARG A 38 31.03 -42.96 -5.24
CA ARG A 38 31.01 -44.26 -5.94
C ARG A 38 30.91 -44.09 -7.46
N SER A 39 30.13 -43.13 -7.94
CA SER A 39 30.03 -42.79 -9.37
C SER A 39 31.33 -42.21 -9.92
N GLY A 40 32.08 -41.47 -9.11
CA GLY A 40 33.40 -40.93 -9.48
C GLY A 40 34.48 -42.01 -9.67
N ILE A 41 34.32 -43.19 -9.05
CA ILE A 41 35.23 -44.33 -9.23
C ILE A 41 34.88 -45.12 -10.51
N ALA A 42 33.64 -45.03 -11.00
CA ALA A 42 33.20 -45.69 -12.23
C ALA A 42 33.58 -44.95 -13.52
N ALA A 43 34.01 -43.68 -13.44
CA ALA A 43 34.40 -42.88 -14.60
C ALA A 43 35.87 -43.07 -15.04
N GLY A 44 36.65 -43.91 -14.33
CA GLY A 44 38.09 -44.08 -14.54
C GLY A 44 38.54 -45.29 -15.36
N ALA A 45 37.63 -46.08 -15.94
CA ALA A 45 38.01 -47.20 -16.81
C ALA A 45 37.01 -47.30 -17.97
N GLY A 46 37.51 -47.02 -19.18
CA GLY A 46 36.73 -47.12 -20.40
C GLY A 46 36.37 -48.57 -20.76
N ALA A 47 35.29 -48.67 -21.54
CA ALA A 47 34.98 -49.76 -22.45
C ALA A 47 34.71 -51.16 -21.85
N ILE A 48 33.57 -51.35 -21.19
CA ILE A 48 32.78 -52.60 -21.29
C ILE A 48 31.29 -52.25 -21.27
N GLY A 49 30.79 -51.69 -22.38
CA GLY A 49 29.36 -51.64 -22.66
C GLY A 49 29.00 -52.80 -23.59
N ALA A 50 28.52 -53.92 -23.03
CA ALA A 50 27.82 -54.95 -23.82
C ALA A 50 27.04 -56.01 -23.00
N ASN A 51 27.11 -56.07 -21.65
CA ASN A 51 26.49 -57.18 -20.90
C ASN A 51 25.78 -56.77 -19.59
N LEU A 52 25.33 -55.52 -19.43
CA LEU A 52 24.42 -55.21 -18.33
C LEU A 52 22.99 -55.61 -18.74
N PRO A 53 22.32 -56.50 -18.00
CA PRO A 53 20.96 -56.89 -18.34
C PRO A 53 20.05 -55.68 -18.13
N PHE A 54 19.33 -55.28 -19.18
CA PHE A 54 18.28 -54.26 -19.13
C PHE A 54 17.12 -54.58 -18.16
N ALA A 55 17.21 -55.67 -17.39
CA ALA A 55 16.24 -56.08 -16.37
C ALA A 55 16.41 -55.39 -15.00
N MET A 56 17.40 -54.51 -14.82
CA MET A 56 17.63 -53.80 -13.53
C MET A 56 17.01 -52.40 -13.42
N VAL A 57 16.35 -51.90 -14.47
CA VAL A 57 15.53 -50.69 -14.38
C VAL A 57 14.08 -51.11 -14.36
N ARG A 58 13.56 -51.41 -13.16
CA ARG A 58 12.11 -51.36 -12.96
C ARG A 58 11.69 -49.87 -13.00
N PRO A 59 10.55 -49.54 -13.63
CA PRO A 59 9.91 -48.27 -13.34
C PRO A 59 9.76 -48.20 -11.82
N ALA A 60 10.41 -47.23 -11.19
CA ALA A 60 10.05 -46.91 -9.82
C ALA A 60 8.68 -46.25 -9.91
N GLU A 61 7.62 -46.99 -9.60
CA GLU A 61 6.40 -46.34 -9.13
C GLU A 61 6.83 -45.45 -7.98
N ALA A 62 6.55 -44.15 -8.10
CA ALA A 62 6.76 -43.22 -7.01
C ALA A 62 6.18 -43.86 -5.76
N ALA A 63 6.98 -44.00 -4.71
CA ALA A 63 6.47 -44.46 -3.43
C ALA A 63 5.26 -43.56 -3.13
N THR A 64 4.06 -44.14 -3.18
CA THR A 64 2.87 -43.49 -2.67
C THR A 64 3.24 -43.18 -1.23
N ALA A 65 3.45 -41.89 -0.94
CA ALA A 65 3.61 -41.44 0.42
C ALA A 65 2.49 -42.12 1.21
N ALA A 66 2.83 -42.82 2.30
CA ALA A 66 1.85 -43.52 3.12
C ALA A 66 0.66 -42.59 3.27
N ALA A 67 -0.45 -42.94 2.61
CA ALA A 67 -1.60 -42.08 2.51
C ALA A 67 -2.14 -41.97 3.93
N GLY A 68 -1.80 -40.90 4.64
CA GLY A 68 -2.64 -40.48 5.76
C GLY A 68 -4.04 -40.34 5.18
N ASP A 69 -5.04 -40.97 5.79
CA ASP A 69 -6.43 -40.87 5.36
C ASP A 69 -6.82 -39.39 5.18
N GLY A 70 -7.34 -39.03 4.01
CA GLY A 70 -7.82 -37.68 3.69
C GLY A 70 -7.46 -37.23 2.27
N ALA A 71 -8.46 -36.78 1.50
CA ALA A 71 -8.28 -36.14 0.21
C ALA A 71 -7.64 -34.74 0.39
N ILE A 72 -6.83 -34.31 -0.58
CA ILE A 72 -6.31 -32.94 -0.63
C ILE A 72 -7.41 -32.06 -1.23
N GLU A 73 -7.81 -31.02 -0.51
CA GLU A 73 -8.65 -29.95 -0.99
C GLU A 73 -7.78 -28.77 -1.44
N VAL A 74 -8.05 -28.21 -2.62
CA VAL A 74 -7.39 -26.98 -3.06
C VAL A 74 -8.30 -25.81 -2.74
N ARG A 75 -7.78 -24.85 -1.95
CA ARG A 75 -8.44 -23.59 -1.61
C ARG A 75 -7.71 -22.45 -2.29
N ARG A 76 -8.41 -21.66 -3.09
CA ARG A 76 -7.79 -20.55 -3.84
C ARG A 76 -7.92 -19.25 -3.08
N SER A 77 -6.80 -18.60 -2.83
CA SER A 77 -6.77 -17.32 -2.11
C SER A 77 -5.79 -16.33 -2.76
N VAL A 78 -5.58 -15.18 -2.12
CA VAL A 78 -4.73 -14.09 -2.63
C VAL A 78 -3.60 -13.84 -1.64
N CYS A 79 -2.38 -13.63 -2.14
CA CYS A 79 -1.23 -13.28 -1.32
C CYS A 79 -1.50 -12.00 -0.50
N THR A 80 -1.10 -12.01 0.77
CA THR A 80 -1.44 -10.97 1.77
C THR A 80 -0.32 -9.95 2.02
N HIS A 81 0.69 -9.88 1.15
CA HIS A 81 1.84 -9.01 1.35
C HIS A 81 1.71 -7.67 0.61
N CYS A 82 1.92 -7.65 -0.71
CA CYS A 82 1.93 -6.42 -1.52
C CYS A 82 0.72 -6.34 -2.45
N SER A 83 0.48 -5.14 -2.98
CA SER A 83 -0.68 -4.81 -3.81
C SER A 83 -0.73 -5.42 -5.22
N VAL A 84 0.18 -6.35 -5.56
CA VAL A 84 0.16 -7.00 -6.89
C VAL A 84 -1.09 -7.88 -7.03
N GLY A 85 -1.50 -8.55 -5.95
CA GLY A 85 -2.68 -9.41 -5.95
C GLY A 85 -2.45 -10.77 -6.61
N CYS A 86 -1.31 -11.41 -6.30
CA CYS A 86 -0.98 -12.75 -6.80
C CYS A 86 -1.93 -13.79 -6.20
N ALA A 87 -2.49 -14.67 -7.02
CA ALA A 87 -3.32 -15.78 -6.59
C ALA A 87 -2.46 -16.99 -6.16
N ILE A 88 -2.94 -17.70 -5.14
CA ILE A 88 -2.29 -18.87 -4.57
C ILE A 88 -3.30 -20.03 -4.48
N ASP A 89 -2.88 -21.24 -4.83
CA ASP A 89 -3.62 -22.45 -4.57
C ASP A 89 -3.02 -23.11 -3.32
N ALA A 90 -3.79 -23.15 -2.25
CA ALA A 90 -3.41 -23.77 -0.99
C ALA A 90 -3.94 -25.20 -0.93
N GLU A 91 -3.03 -26.16 -0.71
CA GLU A 91 -3.37 -27.57 -0.52
C GLU A 91 -3.67 -27.82 0.96
N VAL A 92 -4.90 -28.22 1.25
CA VAL A 92 -5.42 -28.45 2.60
C VAL A 92 -5.77 -29.92 2.75
N LYS A 93 -5.29 -30.55 3.82
CA LYS A 93 -5.59 -31.94 4.14
C LYS A 93 -6.01 -32.03 5.61
N ASN A 94 -7.21 -32.54 5.85
CA ASN A 94 -7.79 -32.65 7.21
C ASN A 94 -7.76 -31.30 7.97
N GLY A 95 -8.07 -30.20 7.28
CA GLY A 95 -8.05 -28.85 7.84
C GLY A 95 -6.67 -28.22 8.04
N VAL A 96 -5.58 -28.91 7.65
CA VAL A 96 -4.20 -28.41 7.75
C VAL A 96 -3.68 -27.99 6.40
N TRP A 97 -3.08 -26.81 6.31
CA TRP A 97 -2.39 -26.32 5.11
C TRP A 97 -1.06 -27.07 4.92
N VAL A 98 -1.00 -28.00 3.97
CA VAL A 98 0.15 -28.91 3.76
C VAL A 98 1.06 -28.50 2.61
N GLY A 99 0.54 -27.78 1.61
CA GLY A 99 1.29 -27.36 0.42
C GLY A 99 0.71 -26.10 -0.21
N GLN A 100 1.46 -25.43 -1.09
CA GLN A 100 0.94 -24.33 -1.89
C GLN A 100 1.64 -24.27 -3.24
N GLU A 101 0.95 -23.75 -4.25
CA GLU A 101 1.53 -23.42 -5.56
C GLU A 101 1.00 -22.07 -6.06
N PRO A 102 1.76 -21.34 -6.88
CA PRO A 102 1.23 -20.18 -7.57
C PRO A 102 0.19 -20.61 -8.61
N VAL A 103 -0.86 -19.82 -8.77
CA VAL A 103 -1.88 -20.11 -9.78
C VAL A 103 -1.36 -19.75 -11.18
N PHE A 104 -1.13 -20.76 -12.02
CA PHE A 104 -0.68 -20.58 -13.41
C PHE A 104 -1.72 -19.88 -14.28
N ASP A 105 -3.00 -20.17 -14.04
CA ASP A 105 -4.13 -19.59 -14.77
C ASP A 105 -4.41 -18.12 -14.39
N SER A 106 -3.78 -17.61 -13.33
CA SER A 106 -4.01 -16.24 -12.87
C SER A 106 -3.44 -15.27 -13.90
N PRO A 107 -4.25 -14.34 -14.44
CA PRO A 107 -3.74 -13.36 -15.41
C PRO A 107 -2.74 -12.39 -14.76
N ILE A 108 -2.71 -12.30 -13.43
CA ILE A 108 -1.82 -11.40 -12.69
C ILE A 108 -0.43 -12.01 -12.53
N ASN A 109 -0.30 -13.15 -11.86
CA ASN A 109 1.01 -13.71 -11.53
C ASN A 109 1.50 -14.77 -12.51
N LEU A 110 0.66 -15.34 -13.38
CA LEU A 110 1.06 -16.27 -14.44
C LEU A 110 1.99 -17.40 -13.94
N GLY A 111 1.68 -17.95 -12.76
CA GLY A 111 2.49 -19.00 -12.13
C GLY A 111 3.76 -18.50 -11.41
N ALA A 112 3.95 -17.18 -11.26
CA ALA A 112 5.08 -16.62 -10.54
C ALA A 112 4.80 -16.41 -9.04
N HIS A 113 5.87 -16.50 -8.25
CA HIS A 113 5.94 -16.06 -6.85
C HIS A 113 7.18 -15.20 -6.63
N CYS A 114 7.08 -14.24 -5.71
CA CYS A 114 8.26 -13.66 -5.06
C CYS A 114 8.62 -14.46 -3.79
N ALA A 115 9.77 -14.17 -3.18
CA ALA A 115 10.19 -14.84 -1.94
C ALA A 115 9.10 -14.80 -0.85
N LYS A 116 8.46 -13.64 -0.65
CA LYS A 116 7.36 -13.49 0.32
C LYS A 116 6.18 -14.41 -0.01
N GLY A 117 5.69 -14.33 -1.25
CA GLY A 117 4.54 -15.13 -1.71
C GLY A 117 4.78 -16.64 -1.64
N ALA A 118 5.99 -17.10 -1.98
CA ALA A 118 6.37 -18.51 -1.88
C ALA A 118 6.43 -19.02 -0.44
N SER A 119 6.61 -18.13 0.53
CA SER A 119 6.73 -18.46 1.95
C SER A 119 5.43 -18.26 2.74
N VAL A 120 4.33 -17.86 2.09
CA VAL A 120 3.14 -17.33 2.76
C VAL A 120 2.38 -18.39 3.57
N ARG A 121 2.51 -19.68 3.23
CA ARG A 121 2.00 -20.78 4.06
C ARG A 121 2.48 -20.66 5.51
N GLU A 122 3.73 -20.28 5.74
CA GLU A 122 4.31 -20.11 7.08
C GLU A 122 3.65 -18.95 7.86
N HIS A 123 3.10 -17.96 7.17
CA HIS A 123 2.32 -16.90 7.83
C HIS A 123 1.01 -17.46 8.46
N GLY A 124 0.43 -18.49 7.85
CA GLY A 124 -0.80 -19.13 8.31
C GLY A 124 -0.63 -19.94 9.59
N HIS A 125 0.48 -20.68 9.76
CA HIS A 125 0.68 -21.62 10.88
C HIS A 125 1.97 -21.41 11.71
N GLY A 126 2.70 -20.33 11.45
CA GLY A 126 4.00 -20.07 12.07
C GLY A 126 3.99 -20.01 13.60
N GLU A 127 5.10 -20.42 14.21
CA GLU A 127 5.20 -20.63 15.66
C GLU A 127 5.25 -19.33 16.49
N HIS A 128 5.65 -18.22 15.87
CA HIS A 128 5.81 -16.88 16.48
C HIS A 128 4.51 -16.06 16.53
N ARG A 129 3.37 -16.65 16.17
CA ARG A 129 2.04 -16.01 16.23
C ARG A 129 1.63 -15.69 17.67
N LEU A 130 0.86 -14.62 17.85
CA LEU A 130 0.15 -14.35 19.10
C LEU A 130 -0.98 -15.38 19.25
N ARG A 131 -0.98 -16.12 20.38
CA ARG A 131 -1.84 -17.31 20.55
C ARG A 131 -3.08 -17.08 21.38
N THR A 132 -2.99 -16.26 22.41
CA THR A 132 -4.05 -16.03 23.40
C THR A 132 -4.14 -14.54 23.73
N PRO A 133 -5.30 -14.03 24.17
CA PRO A 133 -5.37 -12.69 24.76
C PRO A 133 -4.41 -12.57 25.94
N MET A 134 -3.72 -11.44 26.03
CA MET A 134 -2.77 -11.15 27.11
C MET A 134 -2.93 -9.73 27.60
N LYS A 135 -2.53 -9.49 28.85
CA LYS A 135 -2.33 -8.15 29.39
C LYS A 135 -0.99 -8.05 30.11
N LEU A 136 -0.48 -6.83 30.20
CA LEU A 136 0.71 -6.55 31.00
C LEU A 136 0.29 -6.36 32.47
N VAL A 137 0.93 -7.09 33.38
CA VAL A 137 0.76 -6.99 34.83
C VAL A 137 2.13 -6.86 35.49
N GLY A 138 2.39 -5.74 36.16
CA GLY A 138 3.69 -5.50 36.79
C GLY A 138 4.89 -5.56 35.82
N GLY A 139 4.65 -5.32 34.52
CA GLY A 139 5.65 -5.39 33.46
C GLY A 139 5.88 -6.79 32.88
N LYS A 140 5.01 -7.77 33.16
CA LYS A 140 5.07 -9.12 32.59
C LYS A 140 3.78 -9.45 31.85
N TRP A 141 3.89 -10.21 30.76
CA TRP A 141 2.73 -10.64 29.99
C TRP A 141 2.02 -11.80 30.67
N GLU A 142 0.74 -11.61 30.97
CA GLU A 142 -0.13 -12.64 31.55
C GLU A 142 -1.28 -12.95 30.59
N ARG A 143 -1.57 -14.25 30.40
CA ARG A 143 -2.71 -14.71 29.62
C ARG A 143 -4.02 -14.36 30.33
N ILE A 144 -5.01 -13.91 29.57
CA ILE A 144 -6.38 -13.69 30.02
C ILE A 144 -7.37 -14.36 29.06
N SER A 145 -8.63 -14.51 29.46
CA SER A 145 -9.68 -14.97 28.55
C SER A 145 -10.17 -13.85 27.64
N TRP A 146 -10.86 -14.21 26.56
CA TRP A 146 -11.51 -13.22 25.69
C TRP A 146 -12.60 -12.41 26.41
N GLU A 147 -13.37 -13.03 27.30
CA GLU A 147 -14.41 -12.37 28.10
C GLU A 147 -13.79 -11.31 29.00
N THR A 148 -12.68 -11.65 29.68
CA THR A 148 -11.91 -10.68 30.47
C THR A 148 -11.35 -9.56 29.59
N ALA A 149 -10.78 -9.89 28.44
CA ALA A 149 -10.20 -8.91 27.52
C ALA A 149 -11.25 -7.91 27.03
N ILE A 150 -12.39 -8.39 26.49
CA ILE A 150 -13.48 -7.53 26.01
C ILE A 150 -14.08 -6.72 27.17
N GLY A 151 -14.25 -7.33 28.35
CA GLY A 151 -14.74 -6.68 29.55
C GLY A 151 -13.85 -5.52 29.98
N GLU A 152 -12.58 -5.80 30.34
CA GLU A 152 -11.64 -4.82 30.88
C GLU A 152 -11.30 -3.71 29.87
N VAL A 153 -11.00 -4.07 28.62
CA VAL A 153 -10.70 -3.07 27.57
C VAL A 153 -11.93 -2.21 27.29
N GLY A 154 -13.10 -2.83 27.20
CA GLY A 154 -14.35 -2.12 26.94
C GLY A 154 -14.72 -1.15 28.07
N ASP A 155 -14.58 -1.57 29.33
CA ASP A 155 -14.84 -0.71 30.49
C ASP A 155 -13.91 0.50 30.51
N LYS A 156 -12.63 0.31 30.22
CA LYS A 156 -11.66 1.41 30.15
C LYS A 156 -11.96 2.38 29.01
N LEU A 157 -12.30 1.88 27.82
CA LEU A 157 -12.66 2.73 26.67
C LEU A 157 -13.96 3.50 26.92
N LEU A 158 -14.97 2.89 27.54
CA LEU A 158 -16.20 3.57 27.93
C LEU A 158 -15.95 4.63 29.00
N SER A 159 -15.11 4.33 29.99
CA SER A 159 -14.72 5.30 31.02
C SER A 159 -13.95 6.49 30.44
N ILE A 160 -13.04 6.25 29.49
CA ILE A 160 -12.35 7.33 28.77
C ILE A 160 -13.34 8.17 27.96
N ARG A 161 -14.25 7.53 27.24
CA ARG A 161 -15.30 8.21 26.47
C ARG A 161 -16.21 9.07 27.35
N GLU A 162 -16.57 8.59 28.53
CA GLU A 162 -17.41 9.31 29.49
C GLU A 162 -16.68 10.51 30.11
N ASN A 163 -15.42 10.34 30.50
CA ASN A 163 -14.66 11.36 31.23
C ASN A 163 -13.98 12.41 30.32
N PHE A 164 -13.62 12.04 29.09
CA PHE A 164 -12.82 12.88 28.19
C PHE A 164 -13.44 13.05 26.79
N GLY A 165 -14.61 12.45 26.53
CA GLY A 165 -15.26 12.46 25.23
C GLY A 165 -14.74 11.37 24.28
N PRO A 166 -15.46 11.08 23.17
CA PRO A 166 -15.10 10.00 22.25
C PRO A 166 -13.79 10.27 21.49
N ASP A 167 -13.48 11.54 21.21
CA ASP A 167 -12.25 11.94 20.52
C ASP A 167 -10.98 11.74 21.36
N ALA A 168 -11.07 11.42 22.66
CA ALA A 168 -9.93 11.01 23.48
C ALA A 168 -9.40 9.60 23.15
N THR A 169 -10.01 8.91 22.18
CA THR A 169 -9.57 7.60 21.68
C THR A 169 -9.05 7.70 20.26
N TYR A 170 -8.03 6.92 19.94
CA TYR A 170 -7.46 6.81 18.60
C TYR A 170 -7.47 5.37 18.10
N TRP A 171 -7.95 5.15 16.87
CA TRP A 171 -8.19 3.83 16.31
C TRP A 171 -7.40 3.63 15.02
N ILE A 172 -6.31 2.87 15.08
CA ILE A 172 -5.49 2.56 13.91
C ILE A 172 -6.02 1.29 13.27
N GLY A 173 -6.48 1.39 12.01
CA GLY A 173 -6.94 0.24 11.22
C GLY A 173 -5.83 -0.39 10.37
N SER A 174 -6.17 -1.47 9.67
CA SER A 174 -5.23 -2.24 8.87
C SER A 174 -5.50 -2.19 7.37
N SER A 175 -4.45 -2.01 6.58
CA SER A 175 -4.47 -2.18 5.12
C SER A 175 -4.38 -3.65 4.69
N LYS A 176 -4.32 -4.58 5.65
CA LYS A 176 -4.43 -6.03 5.43
C LYS A 176 -5.83 -6.56 5.72
N HIS A 177 -6.67 -5.79 6.43
CA HIS A 177 -8.09 -6.10 6.56
C HIS A 177 -8.69 -6.31 5.18
N SER A 178 -9.63 -7.24 5.05
CA SER A 178 -10.46 -7.33 3.85
C SER A 178 -11.26 -6.02 3.66
N ASN A 179 -11.87 -5.83 2.50
CA ASN A 179 -12.75 -4.68 2.26
C ASN A 179 -13.89 -4.65 3.28
N GLU A 180 -14.45 -5.81 3.59
CA GLU A 180 -15.52 -5.98 4.57
C GLU A 180 -15.07 -5.57 5.97
N GLN A 181 -13.89 -6.03 6.39
CA GLN A 181 -13.32 -5.69 7.69
C GLN A 181 -12.95 -4.21 7.79
N SER A 182 -12.38 -3.62 6.74
CA SER A 182 -11.99 -2.20 6.72
C SER A 182 -13.23 -1.29 6.79
N TYR A 183 -14.26 -1.65 6.02
CA TYR A 183 -15.57 -1.00 6.05
C TYR A 183 -16.24 -1.09 7.43
N LEU A 184 -16.28 -2.29 8.02
CA LEU A 184 -16.81 -2.50 9.36
C LEU A 184 -16.03 -1.71 10.40
N PHE A 185 -14.72 -1.60 10.29
CA PHE A 185 -13.92 -0.77 11.19
C PHE A 185 -14.30 0.72 11.09
N ARG A 186 -14.47 1.25 9.87
CA ARG A 186 -14.96 2.63 9.69
C ARG A 186 -16.34 2.83 10.35
N LYS A 187 -17.28 1.92 10.10
CA LYS A 187 -18.64 1.95 10.68
C LYS A 187 -18.60 1.87 12.21
N PHE A 188 -17.81 0.94 12.75
CA PHE A 188 -17.63 0.70 14.18
C PHE A 188 -17.10 1.94 14.92
N VAL A 189 -16.03 2.56 14.43
CA VAL A 189 -15.46 3.74 15.09
C VAL A 189 -16.37 4.97 14.94
N SER A 190 -17.13 5.06 13.84
CA SER A 190 -18.17 6.09 13.68
C SER A 190 -19.25 5.97 14.76
N MET A 191 -19.70 4.75 15.04
CA MET A 191 -20.67 4.45 16.10
C MET A 191 -20.08 4.63 17.51
N PHE A 192 -18.76 4.51 17.67
CA PHE A 192 -18.08 4.92 18.90
C PHE A 192 -18.12 6.44 19.10
N GLY A 193 -18.14 7.22 18.01
CA GLY A 193 -18.41 8.65 18.00
C GLY A 193 -17.21 9.54 17.71
N THR A 194 -16.21 9.05 16.98
CA THR A 194 -15.00 9.84 16.64
C THR A 194 -14.56 9.63 15.20
N ASN A 195 -13.84 10.61 14.66
CA ASN A 195 -13.09 10.51 13.40
C ASN A 195 -11.58 10.31 13.62
N ASN A 196 -11.12 10.16 14.88
CA ASN A 196 -9.73 9.82 15.23
C ASN A 196 -9.43 8.36 14.88
N MET A 197 -9.40 8.08 13.58
CA MET A 197 -9.04 6.80 12.99
C MET A 197 -8.28 7.02 11.70
N ASP A 198 -7.36 6.13 11.38
CA ASP A 198 -6.59 6.17 10.14
C ASP A 198 -5.92 4.81 9.91
N HIS A 199 -5.29 4.62 8.76
CA HIS A 199 -4.57 3.39 8.42
C HIS A 199 -3.30 3.69 7.62
N GLN A 200 -2.60 2.64 7.16
CA GLN A 200 -1.29 2.76 6.51
C GLN A 200 -1.30 3.60 5.23
N ALA A 201 -2.45 3.85 4.60
CA ALA A 201 -2.51 4.75 3.45
C ALA A 201 -1.99 6.15 3.80
N ARG A 202 -2.23 6.64 5.03
CA ARG A 202 -1.69 7.92 5.52
C ARG A 202 -0.19 8.04 5.32
N ILE A 203 0.54 6.99 5.67
CA ILE A 203 2.00 6.91 5.61
C ILE A 203 2.49 6.22 4.34
N CYS A 204 1.63 5.98 3.35
CA CYS A 204 1.96 5.31 2.10
C CYS A 204 1.56 6.11 0.85
N HIS A 205 0.25 6.31 0.61
CA HIS A 205 -0.28 6.92 -0.61
C HIS A 205 -1.29 8.06 -0.40
N SER A 206 -1.45 8.60 0.80
CA SER A 206 -2.36 9.74 1.04
C SER A 206 -2.09 10.94 0.12
N THR A 207 -0.81 11.28 -0.12
CA THR A 207 -0.41 12.32 -1.08
C THR A 207 -0.77 11.97 -2.52
N THR A 208 -0.69 10.69 -2.90
CA THR A 208 -1.19 10.21 -4.20
C THR A 208 -2.69 10.43 -4.30
N VAL A 209 -3.46 10.00 -3.30
CA VAL A 209 -4.93 10.12 -3.32
C VAL A 209 -5.31 11.58 -3.46
N ALA A 210 -4.71 12.47 -2.66
CA ALA A 210 -4.96 13.90 -2.72
C ALA A 210 -4.52 14.52 -4.06
N GLY A 211 -3.27 14.28 -4.48
CA GLY A 211 -2.70 14.88 -5.70
C GLY A 211 -3.43 14.44 -6.95
N VAL A 212 -3.57 13.13 -7.16
CA VAL A 212 -4.18 12.56 -8.37
C VAL A 212 -5.68 12.87 -8.44
N ALA A 213 -6.42 12.74 -7.33
CA ALA A 213 -7.86 13.04 -7.34
C ALA A 213 -8.14 14.52 -7.61
N ASN A 214 -7.24 15.42 -7.20
CA ASN A 214 -7.39 16.85 -7.48
C ASN A 214 -6.97 17.24 -8.91
N THR A 215 -6.22 16.38 -9.61
CA THR A 215 -5.90 16.56 -11.04
C THR A 215 -6.95 15.91 -11.95
N TRP A 216 -7.41 14.68 -11.68
CA TRP A 216 -8.25 13.88 -12.59
C TRP A 216 -9.62 13.48 -12.07
N GLY A 217 -9.86 13.61 -10.76
CA GLY A 217 -11.11 13.25 -10.11
C GLY A 217 -11.03 12.02 -9.19
N TYR A 218 -10.17 11.04 -9.50
CA TYR A 218 -9.93 9.84 -8.66
C TYR A 218 -8.48 9.70 -8.25
N GLY A 219 -8.25 9.23 -7.03
CA GLY A 219 -6.93 9.11 -6.41
C GLY A 219 -6.20 7.79 -6.70
N ALA A 220 -6.54 7.07 -7.76
CA ALA A 220 -6.14 5.69 -8.01
C ALA A 220 -5.15 5.51 -9.17
N MET A 221 -4.52 4.34 -9.26
CA MET A 221 -3.76 3.92 -10.44
C MET A 221 -4.67 3.89 -11.66
N THR A 222 -4.23 4.47 -12.79
CA THR A 222 -5.12 4.64 -13.95
C THR A 222 -5.26 3.39 -14.80
N ASN A 223 -4.24 2.52 -14.85
CA ASN A 223 -4.22 1.33 -15.70
C ASN A 223 -4.00 0.07 -14.84
N SER A 224 -3.35 -0.95 -15.38
CA SER A 224 -3.00 -2.19 -14.68
C SER A 224 -1.56 -2.63 -14.94
N TYR A 225 -1.03 -3.54 -14.11
CA TYR A 225 0.28 -4.15 -14.37
C TYR A 225 0.33 -4.82 -15.74
N ASN A 226 -0.76 -5.51 -16.12
CA ASN A 226 -0.92 -6.20 -17.38
C ASN A 226 -0.91 -5.25 -18.57
N ASP A 227 -1.63 -4.13 -18.47
CA ASP A 227 -1.72 -3.13 -19.53
C ASP A 227 -0.37 -2.46 -19.82
N MET A 228 0.54 -2.41 -18.85
CA MET A 228 1.92 -1.93 -19.07
C MET A 228 2.70 -2.76 -20.09
N GLN A 229 2.27 -3.98 -20.45
CA GLN A 229 2.85 -4.74 -21.57
C GLN A 229 2.69 -4.02 -22.91
N ASN A 230 1.76 -3.06 -23.02
CA ASN A 230 1.55 -2.25 -24.21
C ASN A 230 2.41 -0.97 -24.24
N ALA A 231 3.11 -0.64 -23.14
CA ALA A 231 3.94 0.55 -23.04
C ALA A 231 5.11 0.50 -24.03
N LYS A 232 5.50 1.66 -24.56
CA LYS A 232 6.70 1.83 -25.40
C LYS A 232 7.85 2.52 -24.64
N ALA A 233 7.53 3.26 -23.59
CA ALA A 233 8.48 3.66 -22.57
C ALA A 233 7.87 3.60 -21.16
N ILE A 234 8.69 3.22 -20.18
CA ILE A 234 8.31 3.10 -18.78
C ILE A 234 9.33 3.87 -17.95
N PHE A 235 8.87 4.91 -17.27
CA PHE A 235 9.69 5.73 -16.39
C PHE A 235 9.39 5.44 -14.92
N PHE A 236 10.32 4.78 -14.23
CA PHE A 236 10.28 4.59 -12.79
C PHE A 236 10.94 5.79 -12.10
N ILE A 237 10.18 6.48 -11.25
CA ILE A 237 10.70 7.52 -10.37
C ILE A 237 10.04 7.37 -9.00
N GLY A 238 10.85 7.21 -7.95
CA GLY A 238 10.37 6.89 -6.61
C GLY A 238 9.65 5.53 -6.49
N SER A 239 10.01 4.58 -7.35
CA SER A 239 9.58 3.17 -7.29
C SER A 239 10.73 2.22 -7.53
N ASN A 240 10.79 1.16 -6.72
CA ASN A 240 11.74 0.05 -6.86
C ASN A 240 10.96 -1.27 -6.99
N ALA A 241 10.28 -1.44 -8.12
CA ALA A 241 9.36 -2.55 -8.35
C ALA A 241 10.01 -3.93 -8.21
N ALA A 242 11.29 -4.09 -8.57
CA ALA A 242 12.00 -5.37 -8.41
C ALA A 242 12.14 -5.85 -6.95
N GLU A 243 11.97 -4.95 -5.97
CA GLU A 243 12.00 -5.29 -4.54
C GLU A 243 10.62 -5.15 -3.90
N ALA A 244 9.90 -4.07 -4.20
CA ALA A 244 8.60 -3.78 -3.60
C ALA A 244 7.43 -4.52 -4.27
N HIS A 245 7.53 -4.83 -5.57
CA HIS A 245 6.47 -5.45 -6.37
C HIS A 245 7.03 -6.51 -7.33
N PRO A 246 7.80 -7.52 -6.88
CA PRO A 246 8.67 -8.27 -7.79
C PRO A 246 7.91 -8.98 -8.92
N VAL A 247 6.69 -9.45 -8.66
CA VAL A 247 5.86 -10.12 -9.68
C VAL A 247 5.36 -9.14 -10.75
N SER A 248 5.21 -7.85 -10.45
CA SER A 248 4.86 -6.87 -11.49
C SER A 248 5.97 -6.71 -12.53
N MET A 249 7.22 -7.01 -12.17
CA MET A 249 8.34 -7.00 -13.12
C MET A 249 8.15 -8.00 -14.26
N LEU A 250 7.32 -9.05 -14.09
CA LEU A 250 6.97 -9.96 -15.18
C LEU A 250 6.39 -9.19 -16.38
N HIS A 251 5.40 -8.34 -16.12
CA HIS A 251 4.76 -7.55 -17.18
C HIS A 251 5.66 -6.45 -17.74
N ILE A 252 6.48 -5.84 -16.88
CA ILE A 252 7.46 -4.82 -17.28
C ILE A 252 8.54 -5.42 -18.19
N LEU A 253 9.02 -6.62 -17.86
CA LEU A 253 10.02 -7.32 -18.66
C LEU A 253 9.44 -7.81 -19.99
N HIS A 254 8.19 -8.27 -20.03
CA HIS A 254 7.51 -8.54 -21.31
C HIS A 254 7.39 -7.27 -22.18
N ALA A 255 7.08 -6.11 -21.59
CA ALA A 255 7.07 -4.85 -22.33
C ALA A 255 8.46 -4.55 -22.93
N LYS A 256 9.52 -4.73 -22.13
CA LYS A 256 10.91 -4.49 -22.54
C LYS A 256 11.37 -5.47 -23.63
N GLU A 257 11.02 -6.75 -23.54
CA GLU A 257 11.25 -7.75 -24.59
C GLU A 257 10.51 -7.38 -25.89
N GLY A 258 9.35 -6.73 -25.78
CA GLY A 258 8.60 -6.12 -26.88
C GLY A 258 9.18 -4.78 -27.39
N GLY A 259 10.33 -4.35 -26.89
CA GLY A 259 11.05 -3.15 -27.32
C GLY A 259 10.83 -1.89 -26.47
N ALA A 260 10.07 -1.97 -25.37
CA ALA A 260 9.85 -0.83 -24.49
C ALA A 260 11.15 -0.33 -23.84
N LYS A 261 11.34 0.99 -23.78
CA LYS A 261 12.47 1.61 -23.09
C LYS A 261 12.15 1.80 -21.61
N VAL A 262 13.05 1.36 -20.73
CA VAL A 262 12.90 1.47 -19.27
C VAL A 262 13.90 2.48 -18.72
N ILE A 263 13.38 3.50 -18.03
CA ILE A 263 14.16 4.53 -17.36
C ILE A 263 13.93 4.39 -15.85
N VAL A 264 14.99 4.51 -15.06
CA VAL A 264 14.90 4.53 -13.59
C VAL A 264 15.61 5.77 -13.05
N ALA A 265 14.87 6.68 -12.42
CA ALA A 265 15.39 7.76 -11.61
C ALA A 265 15.27 7.42 -10.12
N ASP A 266 16.41 7.20 -9.46
CA ASP A 266 16.48 6.81 -8.05
C ASP A 266 17.81 7.28 -7.44
N PRO A 267 17.85 7.77 -6.18
CA PRO A 267 19.11 8.13 -5.52
C PRO A 267 20.09 6.96 -5.43
N ARG A 268 19.61 5.73 -5.60
CA ARG A 268 20.40 4.49 -5.55
C ARG A 268 20.36 3.75 -6.88
N TYR A 269 21.44 3.04 -7.18
CA TYR A 269 21.42 2.00 -8.20
C TYR A 269 20.74 0.74 -7.65
N THR A 270 19.42 0.64 -7.84
CA THR A 270 18.56 -0.42 -7.29
C THR A 270 18.54 -1.69 -8.15
N ARG A 271 17.88 -2.76 -7.66
CA ARG A 271 17.60 -3.96 -8.49
C ARG A 271 16.70 -3.65 -9.69
N THR A 272 15.86 -2.60 -9.60
CA THR A 272 15.06 -2.10 -10.74
C THR A 272 15.96 -1.35 -11.74
N ALA A 273 16.86 -0.49 -11.25
CA ALA A 273 17.86 0.19 -12.10
C ALA A 273 18.75 -0.79 -12.89
N ALA A 274 19.08 -1.94 -12.29
CA ALA A 274 19.82 -3.01 -12.98
C ALA A 274 19.09 -3.63 -14.19
N LYS A 275 17.79 -3.34 -14.38
CA LYS A 275 16.98 -3.75 -15.53
C LYS A 275 16.64 -2.58 -16.46
N ALA A 276 17.04 -1.36 -16.12
CA ALA A 276 16.79 -0.17 -16.92
C ALA A 276 17.69 -0.12 -18.16
N ASP A 277 17.23 0.56 -19.20
CA ASP A 277 18.07 1.01 -20.31
C ASP A 277 18.87 2.26 -19.89
N HIS A 278 18.24 3.12 -19.09
CA HIS A 278 18.85 4.34 -18.56
C HIS A 278 18.58 4.48 -17.06
N TYR A 279 19.65 4.68 -16.29
CA TYR A 279 19.58 4.99 -14.86
C TYR A 279 20.04 6.43 -14.66
N VAL A 280 19.24 7.21 -13.92
CA VAL A 280 19.50 8.60 -13.56
C VAL A 280 19.56 8.69 -12.04
N ARG A 281 20.64 9.26 -11.51
CA ARG A 281 20.77 9.48 -10.06
C ARG A 281 20.33 10.90 -9.71
N LEU A 282 19.22 11.03 -9.00
CA LEU A 282 18.78 12.30 -8.43
C LEU A 282 19.07 12.40 -6.94
N ARG A 283 19.26 13.62 -6.44
CA ARG A 283 19.24 13.93 -5.00
C ARG A 283 17.83 13.72 -4.44
N SER A 284 17.71 13.03 -3.30
CA SER A 284 16.42 12.84 -2.65
C SER A 284 15.78 14.19 -2.26
N GLY A 285 14.48 14.35 -2.51
CA GLY A 285 13.74 15.59 -2.27
C GLY A 285 13.87 16.65 -3.38
N SER A 286 14.37 16.28 -4.56
CA SER A 286 14.54 17.18 -5.72
C SER A 286 13.76 16.75 -6.97
N ASP A 287 12.69 15.97 -6.77
CA ASP A 287 11.87 15.41 -7.85
C ASP A 287 11.18 16.49 -8.71
N ILE A 288 10.68 17.57 -8.08
CA ILE A 288 9.99 18.67 -8.78
C ILE A 288 10.94 19.36 -9.79
N PRO A 289 12.15 19.81 -9.40
CA PRO A 289 13.13 20.35 -10.33
C PRO A 289 13.44 19.43 -11.52
N LEU A 290 13.68 18.13 -11.27
CA LEU A 290 13.98 17.17 -12.32
C LEU A 290 12.85 17.11 -13.35
N ILE A 291 11.62 17.03 -12.88
CA ILE A 291 10.46 16.83 -13.74
C ILE A 291 10.10 18.12 -14.48
N TYR A 292 10.29 19.29 -13.86
CA TYR A 292 10.19 20.55 -14.60
C TYR A 292 11.25 20.65 -15.70
N GLY A 293 12.48 20.19 -15.45
CA GLY A 293 13.50 20.06 -16.50
C GLY A 293 13.04 19.16 -17.65
N VAL A 294 12.43 18.00 -17.35
CA VAL A 294 11.85 17.11 -18.36
C VAL A 294 10.74 17.82 -19.15
N MET A 295 9.80 18.47 -18.46
CA MET A 295 8.71 19.23 -19.09
C MET A 295 9.22 20.39 -19.94
N ARG A 296 10.30 21.06 -19.52
CA ARG A 296 10.94 22.13 -20.27
C ARG A 296 11.37 21.64 -21.64
N HIS A 297 12.11 20.53 -21.69
CA HIS A 297 12.52 19.90 -22.95
C HIS A 297 11.32 19.47 -23.80
N LEU A 298 10.24 18.93 -23.21
CA LEU A 298 9.03 18.59 -23.98
C LEU A 298 8.45 19.84 -24.68
N PHE A 299 8.32 20.95 -23.96
CA PHE A 299 7.74 22.19 -24.48
C PHE A 299 8.64 22.91 -25.48
N GLU A 300 9.95 22.99 -25.24
CA GLU A 300 10.92 23.63 -26.13
C GLU A 300 11.01 22.92 -27.49
N ASN A 301 10.86 21.60 -27.50
CA ASN A 301 10.91 20.78 -28.71
C ASN A 301 9.54 20.56 -29.36
N GLY A 302 8.45 21.06 -28.77
CA GLY A 302 7.10 20.90 -29.30
C GLY A 302 6.58 19.46 -29.27
N TRP A 303 7.06 18.65 -28.31
CA TRP A 303 6.72 17.22 -28.16
C TRP A 303 5.43 16.97 -27.38
N GLU A 304 4.78 18.02 -26.88
CA GLU A 304 3.49 17.92 -26.21
C GLU A 304 2.34 17.53 -27.16
N ASP A 305 1.31 16.87 -26.61
CA ASP A 305 0.07 16.59 -27.30
C ASP A 305 -0.88 17.80 -27.23
N LYS A 306 -0.74 18.71 -28.20
CA LYS A 306 -1.50 19.96 -28.23
C LYS A 306 -3.00 19.76 -28.25
N LYS A 307 -3.48 18.77 -29.03
CA LYS A 307 -4.92 18.47 -29.12
C LYS A 307 -5.45 17.92 -27.80
N TYR A 308 -4.74 16.97 -27.19
CA TYR A 308 -5.15 16.44 -25.90
C TYR A 308 -5.21 17.54 -24.82
N ILE A 309 -4.22 18.43 -24.79
CA ILE A 309 -4.19 19.55 -23.85
C ILE A 309 -5.39 20.48 -24.07
N GLU A 310 -5.65 20.89 -25.30
CA GLU A 310 -6.77 21.78 -25.65
C GLU A 310 -8.13 21.18 -25.27
N ASP A 311 -8.33 19.90 -25.58
CA ASP A 311 -9.62 19.24 -25.38
C ASP A 311 -9.87 18.85 -23.93
N ARG A 312 -8.82 18.46 -23.18
CA ARG A 312 -8.96 17.70 -21.93
C ARG A 312 -8.21 18.29 -20.75
N VAL A 313 -7.51 19.43 -20.87
CA VAL A 313 -6.69 19.97 -19.77
C VAL A 313 -6.95 21.45 -19.52
N TYR A 314 -7.06 21.82 -18.25
CA TYR A 314 -7.18 23.19 -17.77
C TYR A 314 -5.88 23.68 -17.12
N GLY A 315 -5.44 24.89 -17.48
CA GLY A 315 -4.33 25.60 -16.83
C GLY A 315 -2.92 25.13 -17.19
N MET A 316 -2.73 24.52 -18.37
CA MET A 316 -1.41 24.02 -18.81
C MET A 316 -0.40 25.15 -19.10
N ASP A 317 -0.88 26.32 -19.49
CA ASP A 317 -0.10 27.56 -19.70
C ASP A 317 0.70 27.94 -18.44
N LYS A 318 0.08 27.85 -17.25
CA LYS A 318 0.73 28.16 -15.97
C LYS A 318 1.82 27.14 -15.62
N ILE A 319 1.63 25.88 -15.99
CA ILE A 319 2.67 24.85 -15.86
C ILE A 319 3.82 25.12 -16.82
N ARG A 320 3.53 25.46 -18.08
CA ARG A 320 4.55 25.80 -19.07
C ARG A 320 5.41 26.96 -18.59
N ALA A 321 4.78 28.02 -18.08
CA ALA A 321 5.49 29.17 -17.52
C ALA A 321 6.44 28.73 -16.39
N GLU A 322 5.98 27.90 -15.46
CA GLU A 322 6.84 27.39 -14.38
C GLU A 322 7.98 26.50 -14.90
N ALA A 323 7.71 25.62 -15.85
CA ALA A 323 8.73 24.72 -16.41
C ALA A 323 9.88 25.49 -17.08
N MET A 324 9.58 26.61 -17.74
CA MET A 324 10.60 27.45 -18.38
C MET A 324 11.55 28.12 -17.38
N GLU A 325 11.13 28.32 -16.12
CA GLU A 325 11.99 28.88 -15.08
C GLU A 325 13.08 27.93 -14.59
N TRP A 326 12.92 26.63 -14.83
CA TRP A 326 13.86 25.57 -14.44
C TRP A 326 14.89 25.33 -15.53
N THR A 327 15.82 26.26 -15.69
CA THR A 327 16.96 26.17 -16.62
C THR A 327 17.93 25.02 -16.27
N ALA A 328 18.78 24.62 -17.23
CA ALA A 328 19.69 23.49 -17.08
C ALA A 328 20.58 23.58 -15.83
N ASP A 329 21.12 24.77 -15.55
CA ASP A 329 21.93 25.08 -14.38
C ASP A 329 21.14 24.98 -13.07
N LYS A 330 19.89 25.46 -13.02
CA LYS A 330 19.03 25.33 -11.83
C LYS A 330 18.65 23.87 -11.55
N VAL A 331 18.36 23.09 -12.60
CA VAL A 331 18.07 21.66 -12.47
C VAL A 331 19.31 20.92 -11.96
N LEU A 332 20.48 21.16 -12.56
CA LEU A 332 21.74 20.58 -12.10
C LEU A 332 22.04 20.95 -10.65
N GLU A 333 21.89 22.23 -10.28
CA GLU A 333 22.12 22.71 -8.91
C GLU A 333 21.20 22.01 -7.89
N ALA A 334 19.90 21.91 -8.19
CA ALA A 334 18.94 21.35 -7.26
C ALA A 334 19.01 19.82 -7.17
N THR A 335 19.28 19.14 -8.29
CA THR A 335 19.10 17.67 -8.41
C THR A 335 20.42 16.89 -8.48
N GLY A 336 21.49 17.52 -8.94
CA GLY A 336 22.72 16.84 -9.35
C GLY A 336 22.63 16.11 -10.70
N VAL A 337 21.52 16.23 -11.44
CA VAL A 337 21.30 15.57 -12.73
C VAL A 337 21.74 16.49 -13.88
N PRO A 338 22.68 16.05 -14.74
CA PRO A 338 23.09 16.78 -15.93
C PRO A 338 21.95 16.94 -16.96
N ASP A 339 21.92 18.06 -17.67
CA ASP A 339 20.81 18.38 -18.59
C ASP A 339 20.69 17.39 -19.75
N GLU A 340 21.79 16.74 -20.15
CA GLU A 340 21.77 15.67 -21.14
C GLU A 340 20.97 14.45 -20.69
N GLU A 341 21.00 14.09 -19.40
CA GLU A 341 20.19 13.00 -18.84
C GLU A 341 18.72 13.43 -18.73
N VAL A 342 18.46 14.69 -18.35
CA VAL A 342 17.11 15.26 -18.29
C VAL A 342 16.46 15.24 -19.69
N LYS A 343 17.20 15.69 -20.70
CA LYS A 343 16.76 15.66 -22.10
C LYS A 343 16.50 14.24 -22.58
N LEU A 344 17.39 13.29 -22.24
CA LEU A 344 17.22 11.89 -22.61
C LEU A 344 15.93 11.29 -22.04
N ILE A 345 15.56 11.64 -20.80
CA ILE A 345 14.27 11.23 -20.22
C ILE A 345 13.12 11.78 -21.07
N ALA A 346 13.11 13.08 -21.34
CA ALA A 346 12.06 13.75 -22.11
C ALA A 346 11.91 13.15 -23.51
N GLU A 347 13.03 13.01 -24.22
CA GLU A 347 13.08 12.45 -25.58
C GLU A 347 12.62 11.00 -25.60
N THR A 348 13.09 10.17 -24.67
CA THR A 348 12.70 8.75 -24.62
C THR A 348 11.20 8.61 -24.39
N MET A 349 10.61 9.39 -23.48
CA MET A 349 9.17 9.35 -23.22
C MET A 349 8.36 9.88 -24.41
N ALA A 350 8.79 10.97 -25.04
CA ALA A 350 8.09 11.57 -26.18
C ALA A 350 8.13 10.70 -27.45
N MET A 351 9.30 10.13 -27.77
CA MET A 351 9.52 9.36 -28.99
C MET A 351 8.99 7.92 -28.91
N ASN A 352 8.68 7.43 -27.71
CA ASN A 352 8.18 6.08 -27.47
C ASN A 352 6.81 6.15 -26.77
N ARG A 353 5.82 6.73 -27.45
CA ARG A 353 4.43 6.77 -26.99
C ARG A 353 3.64 5.53 -27.45
N PRO A 354 2.68 5.02 -26.64
CA PRO A 354 2.34 5.48 -25.30
C PRO A 354 3.47 5.20 -24.29
N SER A 355 3.77 6.20 -23.46
CA SER A 355 4.72 6.08 -22.36
C SER A 355 3.98 6.14 -21.03
N THR A 356 4.56 5.56 -19.97
CA THR A 356 3.95 5.55 -18.64
C THR A 356 4.95 5.90 -17.55
N VAL A 357 4.43 6.47 -16.45
CA VAL A 357 5.20 6.77 -15.24
C VAL A 357 4.77 5.85 -14.10
N VAL A 358 5.75 5.31 -13.38
CA VAL A 358 5.56 4.41 -12.24
C VAL A 358 6.17 5.02 -10.99
N TRP A 359 5.37 5.14 -9.92
CA TRP A 359 5.86 5.56 -8.61
C TRP A 359 5.24 4.77 -7.46
N CYS A 360 5.90 4.89 -6.30
CA CYS A 360 5.41 4.43 -5.01
C CYS A 360 5.88 5.45 -3.93
N MET A 361 6.46 4.97 -2.84
CA MET A 361 6.77 5.79 -1.66
C MET A 361 7.91 6.78 -1.86
N GLY A 362 8.78 6.57 -2.85
CA GLY A 362 9.87 7.49 -3.16
C GLY A 362 9.37 8.84 -3.70
N GLN A 363 8.10 8.96 -4.09
CA GLN A 363 7.48 10.24 -4.43
C GLN A 363 6.58 10.76 -3.31
N THR A 364 5.91 9.87 -2.57
CA THR A 364 4.83 10.27 -1.66
C THR A 364 5.32 10.82 -0.33
N GLN A 365 6.42 10.29 0.23
CA GLN A 365 6.87 10.53 1.60
C GLN A 365 7.82 11.74 1.71
N HIS A 366 7.30 12.90 1.35
CA HIS A 366 7.94 14.22 1.40
C HIS A 366 6.97 15.27 1.94
N THR A 367 7.49 16.35 2.50
CA THR A 367 6.71 17.55 2.90
C THR A 367 5.96 18.20 1.73
N VAL A 368 6.40 17.93 0.50
CA VAL A 368 5.76 18.34 -0.76
C VAL A 368 5.26 17.15 -1.61
N GLY A 369 5.01 15.98 -1.00
CA GLY A 369 4.60 14.78 -1.74
C GLY A 369 3.33 14.95 -2.58
N ASN A 370 2.39 15.77 -2.13
CA ASN A 370 1.20 16.12 -2.92
C ASN A 370 1.55 16.86 -4.23
N ALA A 371 2.58 17.71 -4.22
CA ALA A 371 3.04 18.46 -5.38
C ALA A 371 3.82 17.57 -6.34
N ILE A 372 4.69 16.69 -5.81
CA ILE A 372 5.44 15.69 -6.59
C ILE A 372 4.49 14.77 -7.35
N THR A 373 3.48 14.19 -6.68
CA THR A 373 2.52 13.29 -7.33
C THR A 373 1.71 13.98 -8.43
N ARG A 374 1.34 15.26 -8.23
CA ARG A 374 0.69 16.07 -9.28
C ARG A 374 1.61 16.32 -10.47
N MET A 375 2.92 16.51 -10.26
CA MET A 375 3.87 16.68 -11.35
C MET A 375 3.92 15.45 -12.27
N MET A 376 3.85 14.23 -11.70
CA MET A 376 3.77 13.00 -12.51
C MET A 376 2.49 12.97 -13.35
N CYS A 377 1.37 13.40 -12.76
CA CYS A 377 0.11 13.49 -13.48
C CYS A 377 0.19 14.48 -14.64
N THR A 378 0.72 15.67 -14.39
CA THR A 378 0.87 16.73 -15.39
C THR A 378 1.80 16.31 -16.52
N LEU A 379 2.89 15.59 -16.23
CA LEU A 379 3.78 15.04 -17.26
C LEU A 379 3.02 14.14 -18.25
N GLN A 380 2.16 13.26 -17.73
CA GLN A 380 1.35 12.37 -18.56
C GLN A 380 0.20 13.08 -19.29
N LEU A 381 -0.27 14.23 -18.79
CA LEU A 381 -1.21 15.10 -19.53
C LEU A 381 -0.52 15.83 -20.68
N ILE A 382 0.71 16.32 -20.48
CA ILE A 382 1.53 16.95 -21.55
C ILE A 382 1.75 15.95 -22.69
N LEU A 383 2.05 14.71 -22.33
CA LEU A 383 2.27 13.62 -23.29
C LEU A 383 0.97 12.92 -23.72
N GLY A 384 -0.22 13.43 -23.43
CA GLY A 384 -1.49 12.85 -23.89
C GLY A 384 -1.66 11.34 -23.63
N ASN A 385 -1.06 10.82 -22.55
CA ASN A 385 -0.96 9.38 -22.29
C ASN A 385 -2.05 8.86 -21.34
N VAL A 386 -2.82 9.73 -20.69
CA VAL A 386 -3.87 9.33 -19.74
C VAL A 386 -5.13 8.89 -20.50
N GLY A 387 -5.67 7.72 -20.16
CA GLY A 387 -6.76 7.08 -20.91
C GLY A 387 -6.30 6.20 -22.07
N ILE A 388 -4.98 5.95 -22.20
CA ILE A 388 -4.38 5.18 -23.28
C ILE A 388 -3.83 3.85 -22.75
N ALA A 389 -4.04 2.76 -23.49
CA ALA A 389 -3.45 1.46 -23.20
C ALA A 389 -1.90 1.52 -23.29
N GLY A 390 -1.20 1.02 -22.27
CA GLY A 390 0.25 1.15 -22.12
C GLY A 390 0.71 2.53 -21.60
N GLY A 391 -0.23 3.46 -21.37
CA GLY A 391 0.05 4.83 -20.92
C GLY A 391 -0.25 5.04 -19.44
N GLY A 392 -0.85 6.19 -19.15
CA GLY A 392 -1.37 6.56 -17.84
C GLY A 392 -0.31 6.70 -16.75
N THR A 393 -0.76 6.61 -15.50
CA THR A 393 0.12 6.53 -14.34
C THR A 393 -0.11 5.25 -13.57
N ASN A 394 0.97 4.50 -13.42
CA ASN A 394 0.95 3.18 -12.82
C ASN A 394 1.46 3.29 -11.39
N ILE A 395 0.52 3.46 -10.47
CA ILE A 395 0.81 3.86 -9.10
C ILE A 395 0.80 2.64 -8.21
N PHE A 396 1.97 2.04 -8.03
CA PHE A 396 2.10 0.78 -7.32
C PHE A 396 1.88 1.00 -5.83
N ARG A 397 0.76 0.47 -5.33
CA ARG A 397 0.32 0.57 -3.93
C ARG A 397 1.22 -0.22 -2.98
N GLY A 398 1.02 -0.05 -1.67
CA GLY A 398 1.80 -0.75 -0.64
C GLY A 398 1.27 -2.15 -0.35
N HIS A 399 0.55 -2.27 0.77
CA HIS A 399 -0.06 -3.52 1.23
C HIS A 399 -1.06 -4.08 0.21
N ASP A 400 -1.28 -5.40 0.29
CA ASP A 400 -2.24 -6.18 -0.47
C ASP A 400 -3.64 -5.55 -0.61
N ASN A 401 -4.18 -4.93 0.45
CA ASN A 401 -5.49 -4.28 0.41
C ASN A 401 -5.46 -2.77 0.74
N VAL A 402 -4.33 -2.08 0.61
CA VAL A 402 -4.30 -0.63 0.93
C VAL A 402 -5.22 0.17 0.01
N GLN A 403 -5.42 -0.27 -1.24
CA GLN A 403 -6.37 0.37 -2.15
C GLN A 403 -7.80 0.23 -1.59
N GLY A 404 -8.20 -0.99 -1.25
CA GLY A 404 -9.54 -1.28 -0.74
C GLY A 404 -9.82 -0.63 0.61
N ALA A 405 -8.90 -0.73 1.57
CA ALA A 405 -9.02 -0.05 2.86
C ALA A 405 -9.10 1.49 2.69
N THR A 406 -8.43 2.07 1.69
CA THR A 406 -8.65 3.50 1.39
C THR A 406 -10.02 3.75 0.75
N ASP A 407 -10.48 2.86 -0.13
CA ASP A 407 -11.75 2.99 -0.83
C ASP A 407 -12.96 2.96 0.12
N VAL A 408 -12.94 2.10 1.15
CA VAL A 408 -14.06 1.93 2.09
C VAL A 408 -13.81 2.44 3.51
N GLY A 409 -12.62 3.01 3.77
CA GLY A 409 -12.18 3.44 5.11
C GLY A 409 -11.52 2.30 5.89
N PRO A 410 -10.87 2.60 7.03
CA PRO A 410 -11.11 3.76 7.89
C PRO A 410 -10.24 4.98 7.59
N ASN A 411 -10.83 6.00 6.97
CA ASN A 411 -10.19 7.29 6.72
C ASN A 411 -10.66 8.35 7.75
N PRO A 412 -9.78 9.26 8.21
CA PRO A 412 -10.15 10.33 9.15
C PRO A 412 -11.01 11.45 8.54
N ASP A 413 -11.01 11.59 7.21
CA ASP A 413 -11.62 12.70 6.46
C ASP A 413 -12.73 12.27 5.49
N SER A 414 -13.03 10.98 5.42
CA SER A 414 -14.05 10.45 4.52
C SER A 414 -14.85 9.29 5.12
N LEU A 415 -16.05 9.12 4.59
CA LEU A 415 -16.86 7.93 4.69
C LEU A 415 -16.52 6.96 3.54
N PRO A 416 -17.00 5.71 3.56
CA PRO A 416 -16.70 4.74 2.50
C PRO A 416 -17.09 5.29 1.12
N GLY A 417 -16.35 4.94 0.07
CA GLY A 417 -16.51 5.48 -1.28
C GLY A 417 -16.00 6.91 -1.45
N TYR A 418 -15.10 7.42 -0.60
CA TYR A 418 -14.65 8.83 -0.66
C TYR A 418 -15.79 9.86 -0.56
N TYR A 419 -16.91 9.51 0.09
CA TYR A 419 -17.89 10.51 0.50
C TYR A 419 -17.24 11.36 1.59
N GLY A 420 -17.41 12.67 1.55
CA GLY A 420 -16.90 13.54 2.61
C GLY A 420 -17.59 13.25 3.95
N ILE A 421 -17.17 13.91 5.01
CA ILE A 421 -17.81 13.81 6.33
C ILE A 421 -18.85 14.92 6.57
N ALA A 422 -19.45 15.48 5.51
CA ALA A 422 -20.49 16.51 5.63
C ALA A 422 -21.88 15.90 5.90
N THR A 423 -22.82 16.68 6.46
CA THR A 423 -24.22 16.27 6.75
C THR A 423 -24.84 15.39 5.67
N GLY A 424 -24.79 15.80 4.39
CA GLY A 424 -25.41 15.05 3.29
C GLY A 424 -24.79 13.67 3.04
N SER A 425 -23.47 13.56 3.27
CA SER A 425 -22.75 12.29 3.14
C SER A 425 -23.04 11.35 4.31
N TRP A 426 -23.16 11.90 5.51
CA TRP A 426 -23.61 11.13 6.67
C TRP A 426 -25.05 10.65 6.53
N LYS A 427 -25.97 11.49 6.05
CA LYS A 427 -27.35 11.07 5.75
C LYS A 427 -27.41 9.95 4.73
N HIS A 428 -26.57 10.00 3.69
CA HIS A 428 -26.42 8.91 2.73
C HIS A 428 -26.00 7.60 3.41
N TRP A 429 -24.92 7.63 4.19
CA TRP A 429 -24.42 6.42 4.85
C TRP A 429 -25.31 5.90 5.98
N CYS A 430 -25.98 6.79 6.74
CA CYS A 430 -27.01 6.39 7.70
C CYS A 430 -28.17 5.68 7.01
N ALA A 431 -28.60 6.15 5.83
CA ALA A 431 -29.63 5.47 5.04
C ALA A 431 -29.17 4.08 4.57
N VAL A 432 -27.92 3.96 4.08
CA VAL A 432 -27.33 2.66 3.69
C VAL A 432 -27.25 1.71 4.88
N TRP A 433 -26.84 2.20 6.06
CA TRP A 433 -26.74 1.40 7.28
C TRP A 433 -28.08 1.09 7.94
N GLY A 434 -29.18 1.73 7.50
CA GLY A 434 -30.48 1.62 8.15
C GLY A 434 -30.50 2.19 9.57
N VAL A 435 -29.69 3.22 9.84
CA VAL A 435 -29.51 3.86 11.15
C VAL A 435 -30.03 5.29 11.09
N ASP A 436 -30.66 5.75 12.17
CA ASP A 436 -31.13 7.13 12.26
C ASP A 436 -29.97 8.14 12.31
N TYR A 437 -30.10 9.24 11.57
CA TYR A 437 -29.07 10.27 11.49
C TYR A 437 -28.90 11.01 12.82
N GLU A 438 -29.99 11.28 13.54
CA GLU A 438 -29.93 12.00 14.82
C GLU A 438 -29.30 11.13 15.92
N TRP A 439 -29.58 9.82 15.93
CA TRP A 439 -28.88 8.85 16.77
C TRP A 439 -27.38 8.84 16.48
N MET A 440 -26.98 8.75 15.21
CA MET A 440 -25.56 8.75 14.82
C MET A 440 -24.88 10.04 15.24
N LYS A 441 -25.52 11.19 14.98
CA LYS A 441 -25.02 12.50 15.38
C LYS A 441 -24.82 12.59 16.89
N GLY A 442 -25.74 12.04 17.69
CA GLY A 442 -25.65 11.97 19.15
C GLY A 442 -24.50 11.10 19.69
N ARG A 443 -23.81 10.33 18.84
CA ARG A 443 -22.60 9.57 19.25
C ARG A 443 -21.37 10.44 19.37
N PHE A 444 -21.30 11.52 18.57
CA PHE A 444 -20.19 12.47 18.54
C PHE A 444 -20.38 13.58 19.59
N ALA A 445 -19.29 14.25 19.98
CA ALA A 445 -19.35 15.38 20.92
C ALA A 445 -20.20 16.54 20.39
N SER A 446 -20.18 16.77 19.08
CA SER A 446 -21.00 17.76 18.38
C SER A 446 -21.08 17.42 16.89
N GLN A 447 -22.01 18.09 16.17
CA GLN A 447 -22.03 18.01 14.71
C GLN A 447 -20.73 18.54 14.09
N GLU A 448 -20.11 19.58 14.68
CA GLU A 448 -18.83 20.08 14.19
C GLU A 448 -17.75 18.99 14.25
N MET A 449 -17.65 18.25 15.36
CA MET A 449 -16.66 17.16 15.51
C MET A 449 -16.96 15.98 14.59
N MET A 450 -18.23 15.69 14.33
CA MET A 450 -18.67 14.69 13.35
C MET A 450 -18.24 15.05 11.92
N GLU A 451 -18.23 16.34 11.59
CA GLU A 451 -17.88 16.86 10.26
C GLU A 451 -16.41 17.33 10.16
N LYS A 452 -15.63 17.22 11.24
CA LYS A 452 -14.21 17.60 11.30
C LYS A 452 -13.30 16.38 11.15
N PRO A 453 -12.27 16.44 10.27
CA PRO A 453 -11.31 15.35 10.13
C PRO A 453 -10.59 15.03 11.46
N GLY A 454 -10.31 13.76 11.70
CA GLY A 454 -9.55 13.31 12.89
C GLY A 454 -8.05 13.63 12.84
N ILE A 455 -7.35 13.41 13.94
CA ILE A 455 -5.88 13.35 13.95
C ILE A 455 -5.42 12.21 13.02
N THR A 456 -4.31 12.40 12.30
CA THR A 456 -3.79 11.37 11.39
C THR A 456 -2.84 10.40 12.11
N VAL A 457 -2.68 9.18 11.60
CA VAL A 457 -1.80 8.18 12.26
C VAL A 457 -0.34 8.61 12.26
N SER A 458 0.06 9.50 11.34
CA SER A 458 1.41 10.08 11.37
C SER A 458 1.67 11.03 12.56
N ARG A 459 0.61 11.44 13.27
CA ARG A 459 0.62 12.49 14.29
C ARG A 459 -0.10 12.14 15.59
N TRP A 460 -0.58 10.90 15.78
CA TRP A 460 -1.26 10.52 17.03
C TRP A 460 -0.36 10.76 18.25
N ILE A 461 0.96 10.62 18.10
CA ILE A 461 1.95 10.90 19.16
C ILE A 461 1.84 12.34 19.67
N ASP A 462 1.58 13.30 18.78
CA ASP A 462 1.39 14.71 19.15
C ASP A 462 -0.01 14.93 19.73
N GLY A 463 -1.01 14.17 19.29
CA GLY A 463 -2.33 14.14 19.93
C GLY A 463 -2.29 13.72 21.41
N VAL A 464 -1.25 12.97 21.82
CA VAL A 464 -1.00 12.59 23.22
C VAL A 464 -0.14 13.64 23.94
N LEU A 465 0.94 14.10 23.30
CA LEU A 465 2.01 14.86 23.97
C LEU A 465 1.87 16.38 23.92
N GLU A 466 1.13 16.91 22.95
CA GLU A 466 0.96 18.35 22.79
C GLU A 466 0.12 18.93 23.93
N ASN A 467 0.34 20.20 24.28
CA ASN A 467 -0.49 20.87 25.27
C ASN A 467 -1.95 20.88 24.82
N ASN A 468 -2.87 20.55 25.72
CA ASN A 468 -4.28 20.39 25.40
C ASN A 468 -4.88 21.64 24.72
N GLU A 469 -4.44 22.85 25.09
CA GLU A 469 -4.95 24.09 24.49
C GLU A 469 -4.53 24.31 23.03
N GLN A 470 -3.58 23.51 22.52
CA GLN A 470 -3.14 23.54 21.11
C GLN A 470 -3.80 22.45 20.26
N VAL A 471 -4.52 21.51 20.87
CA VAL A 471 -5.24 20.47 20.15
C VAL A 471 -6.67 20.93 19.89
N ASP A 472 -7.13 20.88 18.64
CA ASP A 472 -8.49 21.27 18.24
C ASP A 472 -9.50 20.12 18.50
N GLN A 473 -9.55 19.68 19.76
CA GLN A 473 -10.56 18.81 20.36
C GLN A 473 -10.49 18.94 21.90
N ASP A 474 -11.56 18.55 22.60
CA ASP A 474 -11.71 18.82 24.05
C ASP A 474 -10.57 18.24 24.92
N SER A 475 -10.06 17.06 24.55
CA SER A 475 -9.00 16.38 25.29
C SER A 475 -7.93 15.79 24.38
N ASN A 476 -6.69 15.78 24.86
CA ASN A 476 -5.63 14.91 24.33
C ASN A 476 -6.07 13.44 24.29
N LEU A 477 -5.41 12.67 23.42
CA LEU A 477 -5.62 11.23 23.32
C LEU A 477 -5.21 10.53 24.62
N LYS A 478 -6.13 9.72 25.18
CA LYS A 478 -5.94 8.89 26.38
C LYS A 478 -5.78 7.41 26.06
N ALA A 479 -6.41 6.94 24.98
CA ALA A 479 -6.28 5.58 24.50
C ALA A 479 -5.87 5.51 23.03
N VAL A 480 -5.02 4.54 22.71
CA VAL A 480 -4.69 4.18 21.32
C VAL A 480 -4.93 2.69 21.13
N VAL A 481 -5.65 2.35 20.07
CA VAL A 481 -5.90 0.97 19.63
C VAL A 481 -5.14 0.75 18.33
N TYR A 482 -4.06 -0.04 18.40
CA TYR A 482 -3.30 -0.52 17.25
C TYR A 482 -3.95 -1.80 16.71
N TRP A 483 -4.66 -1.71 15.59
CA TRP A 483 -5.33 -2.87 14.98
C TRP A 483 -4.72 -3.19 13.61
N GLY A 484 -3.75 -4.12 13.59
CA GLY A 484 -3.08 -4.58 12.38
C GLY A 484 -2.16 -3.55 11.72
N MET A 485 -1.40 -2.80 12.52
CA MET A 485 -0.36 -1.86 12.06
C MET A 485 0.85 -1.87 13.01
N ALA A 486 2.04 -1.67 12.45
CA ALA A 486 3.30 -1.65 13.20
C ALA A 486 3.80 -0.22 13.46
N PRO A 487 4.38 0.06 14.65
CA PRO A 487 4.78 1.40 15.04
C PRO A 487 6.09 1.83 14.39
N ASN A 488 6.98 0.88 14.09
CA ASN A 488 8.27 1.13 13.43
C ASN A 488 8.11 1.62 11.98
N SER A 489 6.90 1.61 11.42
CA SER A 489 6.58 2.24 10.14
C SER A 489 6.29 3.74 10.24
N GLN A 490 6.16 4.29 11.45
CA GLN A 490 5.89 5.71 11.71
C GLN A 490 7.16 6.41 12.24
N THR A 491 7.40 7.64 11.80
CA THR A 491 8.56 8.47 12.20
C THR A 491 8.56 8.86 13.68
N ARG A 492 9.68 9.41 14.16
CA ARG A 492 9.86 9.96 15.52
C ARG A 492 9.68 8.93 16.63
N GLY A 493 10.35 7.79 16.51
CA GLY A 493 10.24 6.68 17.47
C GLY A 493 10.44 7.08 18.94
N LYS A 494 11.38 7.99 19.25
CA LYS A 494 11.60 8.48 20.63
C LYS A 494 10.36 9.14 21.23
N ASP A 495 9.76 10.07 20.49
CA ASP A 495 8.54 10.78 20.90
C ASP A 495 7.38 9.80 21.01
N MET A 496 7.34 8.79 20.13
CA MET A 496 6.36 7.73 20.21
C MET A 496 6.45 6.92 21.51
N LEU A 497 7.66 6.63 22.00
CA LEU A 497 7.84 5.92 23.26
C LEU A 497 7.35 6.75 24.45
N GLU A 498 7.60 8.06 24.45
CA GLU A 498 7.06 8.97 25.47
C GLU A 498 5.53 9.08 25.38
N ALA A 499 4.96 9.12 24.17
CA ALA A 499 3.52 9.08 23.97
C ALA A 499 2.92 7.76 24.49
N MET A 500 3.54 6.62 24.18
CA MET A 500 3.13 5.31 24.71
C MET A 500 3.18 5.28 26.25
N LYS A 501 4.13 5.96 26.89
CA LYS A 501 4.22 6.05 28.34
C LYS A 501 3.08 6.89 28.94
N ALA A 502 2.65 7.94 28.25
CA ALA A 502 1.62 8.88 28.72
C ALA A 502 0.17 8.39 28.56
N LEU A 503 -0.09 7.36 27.75
CA LEU A 503 -1.45 6.82 27.53
C LEU A 503 -2.05 6.18 28.80
N ASP A 504 -3.36 6.30 28.97
CA ASP A 504 -4.11 5.56 29.99
C ASP A 504 -4.33 4.11 29.57
N LEU A 505 -4.49 3.87 28.26
CA LEU A 505 -4.73 2.55 27.68
C LEU A 505 -4.05 2.40 26.31
N LEU A 506 -3.37 1.26 26.12
CA LEU A 506 -2.87 0.83 24.82
C LEU A 506 -3.36 -0.59 24.52
N VAL A 507 -4.00 -0.77 23.37
CA VAL A 507 -4.49 -2.07 22.92
C VAL A 507 -3.85 -2.40 21.58
N VAL A 508 -3.34 -3.62 21.44
CA VAL A 508 -2.80 -4.14 20.18
C VAL A 508 -3.62 -5.34 19.76
N VAL A 509 -4.15 -5.31 18.55
CA VAL A 509 -4.93 -6.39 17.94
C VAL A 509 -4.21 -6.80 16.65
N ASP A 510 -3.58 -7.96 16.66
CA ASP A 510 -2.68 -8.37 15.58
C ASP A 510 -2.45 -9.91 15.61
N PRO A 511 -2.20 -10.57 14.47
CA PRO A 511 -1.77 -11.97 14.44
C PRO A 511 -0.36 -12.21 15.02
N TYR A 512 0.51 -11.19 15.08
CA TYR A 512 1.86 -11.26 15.65
C TYR A 512 2.00 -10.25 16.78
N PRO A 513 2.87 -10.48 17.79
CA PRO A 513 3.21 -9.40 18.71
C PRO A 513 3.97 -8.32 17.93
N SER A 514 3.27 -7.25 17.57
CA SER A 514 3.88 -6.14 16.84
C SER A 514 5.00 -5.51 17.67
N ALA A 515 5.91 -4.75 17.04
CA ALA A 515 6.89 -3.96 17.80
C ALA A 515 6.23 -3.03 18.84
N THR A 516 4.94 -2.69 18.66
CA THR A 516 4.18 -1.88 19.63
C THR A 516 4.14 -2.59 20.98
N ALA A 517 3.93 -3.90 20.99
CA ALA A 517 3.86 -4.68 22.21
C ALA A 517 5.16 -4.57 23.02
N ALA A 518 6.31 -4.83 22.38
CA ALA A 518 7.61 -4.78 23.03
C ALA A 518 8.03 -3.36 23.42
N MET A 519 7.79 -2.37 22.55
CA MET A 519 8.04 -0.95 22.87
C MET A 519 7.25 -0.49 24.08
N ALA A 520 5.94 -0.78 24.11
CA ALA A 520 5.09 -0.42 25.23
C ALA A 520 5.49 -1.13 26.53
N ALA A 521 5.76 -2.44 26.49
CA ALA A 521 6.19 -3.21 27.65
C ALA A 521 7.56 -2.77 28.21
N SER A 522 8.41 -2.13 27.38
CA SER A 522 9.69 -1.56 27.85
C SER A 522 9.52 -0.34 28.75
N VAL A 523 8.38 0.37 28.67
CA VAL A 523 8.15 1.62 29.44
C VAL A 523 6.90 1.60 30.32
N ARG A 524 6.05 0.59 30.18
CA ARG A 524 4.81 0.42 30.96
C ARG A 524 4.88 -0.82 31.85
N LYS A 525 4.06 -0.81 32.91
CA LYS A 525 3.87 -1.98 33.79
C LYS A 525 2.50 -2.62 33.64
N ASP A 526 1.49 -1.82 33.32
CA ASP A 526 0.09 -2.26 33.23
C ASP A 526 -0.65 -1.51 32.10
N ASN A 527 -1.94 -1.81 31.91
CA ASN A 527 -2.82 -1.17 30.93
C ASN A 527 -2.31 -1.26 29.48
N VAL A 528 -1.69 -2.40 29.14
CA VAL A 528 -1.39 -2.80 27.76
C VAL A 528 -2.02 -4.16 27.51
N TYR A 529 -2.77 -4.29 26.42
CA TYR A 529 -3.47 -5.53 26.05
C TYR A 529 -3.04 -5.99 24.66
N LEU A 530 -2.84 -7.30 24.49
CA LEU A 530 -2.57 -7.95 23.20
C LEU A 530 -3.71 -8.92 22.90
N LEU A 531 -4.39 -8.72 21.77
CA LEU A 531 -5.53 -9.52 21.34
C LEU A 531 -5.18 -10.26 20.03
N PRO A 532 -5.23 -11.60 19.99
CA PRO A 532 -4.84 -12.36 18.80
C PRO A 532 -5.89 -12.26 17.70
N ALA A 533 -5.56 -11.54 16.63
CA ALA A 533 -6.35 -11.53 15.40
C ALA A 533 -6.01 -12.72 14.50
N ALA A 534 -6.98 -13.15 13.72
CA ALA A 534 -6.78 -14.10 12.64
C ALA A 534 -6.00 -13.45 11.47
N THR A 535 -5.25 -14.25 10.74
CA THR A 535 -4.70 -13.83 9.44
C THR A 535 -5.77 -13.87 8.38
N GLN A 536 -5.51 -13.26 7.23
CA GLN A 536 -6.43 -13.26 6.10
C GLN A 536 -6.62 -14.65 5.45
N PHE A 537 -5.79 -15.65 5.78
CA PHE A 537 -5.98 -17.05 5.37
C PHE A 537 -6.91 -17.83 6.30
N GLU A 538 -7.21 -17.26 7.47
CA GLU A 538 -8.12 -17.80 8.48
C GLU A 538 -9.52 -17.16 8.40
N THR A 539 -9.75 -16.32 7.38
CA THR A 539 -11.02 -15.66 7.08
C THR A 539 -11.30 -15.70 5.58
N SER A 540 -12.51 -15.32 5.18
CA SER A 540 -12.89 -15.01 3.79
C SER A 540 -13.22 -13.53 3.65
N GLY A 541 -13.28 -13.04 2.41
CA GLY A 541 -13.62 -11.66 2.10
C GLY A 541 -12.98 -11.20 0.79
N SER A 542 -13.10 -9.93 0.45
CA SER A 542 -12.49 -9.36 -0.75
C SER A 542 -11.31 -8.45 -0.44
N CYS A 543 -10.38 -8.34 -1.40
CA CYS A 543 -9.30 -7.35 -1.38
C CYS A 543 -9.16 -6.68 -2.74
N THR A 544 -8.69 -5.44 -2.76
CA THR A 544 -8.53 -4.61 -3.94
C THR A 544 -7.04 -4.36 -4.20
N ALA A 545 -6.56 -4.89 -5.32
CA ALA A 545 -5.18 -4.75 -5.76
C ALA A 545 -4.90 -3.34 -6.33
N SER A 546 -3.63 -3.04 -6.63
CA SER A 546 -3.20 -1.73 -7.10
C SER A 546 -3.90 -1.26 -8.38
N ASN A 547 -4.24 -2.20 -9.26
CA ASN A 547 -4.96 -1.96 -10.50
C ASN A 547 -6.49 -1.84 -10.32
N ARG A 548 -6.95 -1.66 -9.08
CA ARG A 548 -8.38 -1.57 -8.68
C ARG A 548 -9.17 -2.87 -8.84
N SER A 549 -8.54 -3.96 -9.29
CA SER A 549 -9.19 -5.27 -9.36
C SER A 549 -9.46 -5.81 -7.97
N LEU A 550 -10.72 -6.11 -7.73
CA LEU A 550 -11.20 -6.84 -6.58
C LEU A 550 -11.01 -8.34 -6.75
N GLN A 551 -10.58 -9.02 -5.69
CA GLN A 551 -10.37 -10.46 -5.69
C GLN A 551 -10.98 -11.05 -4.42
N TRP A 552 -11.68 -12.18 -4.57
CA TRP A 552 -12.24 -12.91 -3.43
C TRP A 552 -11.17 -13.84 -2.83
N ARG A 553 -11.07 -13.85 -1.50
CA ARG A 553 -10.23 -14.76 -0.72
C ARG A 553 -11.08 -15.86 -0.12
N GLU A 554 -10.74 -17.11 -0.43
CA GLU A 554 -11.27 -18.24 0.33
C GLU A 554 -10.53 -18.37 1.67
N LYS A 555 -11.29 -18.82 2.68
CA LYS A 555 -10.74 -19.26 3.95
C LYS A 555 -9.96 -20.56 3.71
N VAL A 556 -8.67 -20.55 4.00
CA VAL A 556 -7.75 -21.67 3.76
C VAL A 556 -7.74 -22.63 4.95
N ILE A 557 -7.69 -22.10 6.17
CA ILE A 557 -7.71 -22.87 7.43
C ILE A 557 -8.63 -22.19 8.44
N GLU A 558 -9.04 -22.91 9.49
CA GLU A 558 -9.77 -22.30 10.61
C GLU A 558 -8.83 -21.43 11.48
N PRO A 559 -9.34 -20.38 12.16
CA PRO A 559 -8.55 -19.56 13.06
C PRO A 559 -7.81 -20.37 14.13
N LEU A 560 -6.48 -20.34 14.07
CA LEU A 560 -5.60 -21.08 14.97
C LEU A 560 -5.59 -20.51 16.39
N PHE A 561 -5.14 -21.32 17.34
CA PHE A 561 -5.04 -20.95 18.76
C PHE A 561 -6.36 -20.39 19.32
N GLU A 562 -6.32 -19.28 20.04
CA GLU A 562 -7.51 -18.52 20.43
C GLU A 562 -7.73 -17.29 19.54
N SER A 563 -7.08 -17.22 18.38
CA SER A 563 -7.28 -16.10 17.46
C SER A 563 -8.73 -16.03 16.96
N LYS A 564 -9.16 -14.82 16.61
CA LYS A 564 -10.50 -14.51 16.10
C LYS A 564 -10.43 -13.61 14.86
N PRO A 565 -11.35 -13.77 13.89
CA PRO A 565 -11.48 -12.82 12.80
C PRO A 565 -11.73 -11.40 13.31
N ASP A 566 -11.20 -10.39 12.61
CA ASP A 566 -11.28 -8.99 13.05
C ASP A 566 -12.72 -8.53 13.26
N HIS A 567 -13.63 -8.86 12.34
CA HIS A 567 -15.05 -8.51 12.41
C HIS A 567 -15.79 -9.19 13.58
N THR A 568 -15.36 -10.38 14.01
CA THR A 568 -15.83 -11.04 15.24
C THR A 568 -15.41 -10.25 16.49
N ILE A 569 -14.17 -9.77 16.53
CA ILE A 569 -13.66 -8.94 17.64
C ILE A 569 -14.41 -7.59 17.67
N MET A 570 -14.63 -6.96 16.50
CA MET A 570 -15.41 -5.73 16.40
C MET A 570 -16.84 -5.91 16.92
N TYR A 571 -17.52 -6.99 16.52
CA TYR A 571 -18.88 -7.28 16.99
C TYR A 571 -18.93 -7.52 18.51
N ALA A 572 -17.94 -8.20 19.07
CA ALA A 572 -17.84 -8.40 20.52
C ALA A 572 -17.72 -7.08 21.28
N PHE A 573 -16.89 -6.15 20.80
CA PHE A 573 -16.83 -4.80 21.36
C PHE A 573 -18.10 -3.98 21.10
N ALA A 574 -18.73 -4.11 19.93
CA ALA A 574 -19.99 -3.41 19.64
C ALA A 574 -21.10 -3.80 20.63
N ARG A 575 -21.16 -5.07 21.04
CA ARG A 575 -22.04 -5.53 22.13
C ARG A 575 -21.68 -4.86 23.45
N LYS A 576 -20.39 -4.84 23.80
CA LYS A 576 -19.89 -4.19 25.03
C LYS A 576 -20.20 -2.69 25.05
N PHE A 577 -20.18 -2.03 23.89
CA PHE A 577 -20.44 -0.60 23.74
C PHE A 577 -21.93 -0.25 23.53
N GLY A 578 -22.80 -1.26 23.41
CA GLY A 578 -24.25 -1.08 23.32
C GLY A 578 -24.75 -0.55 21.97
N PHE A 579 -24.08 -0.86 20.86
CA PHE A 579 -24.52 -0.49 19.50
C PHE A 579 -24.51 -1.66 18.51
N ALA A 580 -24.51 -2.90 19.01
CA ALA A 580 -24.41 -4.09 18.18
C ALA A 580 -25.56 -4.21 17.16
N ASP A 581 -26.79 -3.85 17.55
CA ASP A 581 -27.97 -3.97 16.69
C ASP A 581 -27.91 -3.00 15.49
N GLU A 582 -27.43 -1.77 15.71
CA GLU A 582 -27.17 -0.80 14.65
C GLU A 582 -25.99 -1.23 13.78
N PHE A 583 -24.95 -1.83 14.38
CA PHE A 583 -23.74 -2.25 13.68
C PHE A 583 -24.03 -3.32 12.62
N VAL A 584 -24.88 -4.29 12.94
CA VAL A 584 -25.24 -5.41 12.04
C VAL A 584 -26.65 -5.32 11.48
N LYS A 585 -27.25 -4.11 11.43
CA LYS A 585 -28.63 -3.88 10.99
C LYS A 585 -29.03 -4.61 9.70
N ASN A 586 -28.14 -4.63 8.70
CA ASN A 586 -28.35 -5.31 7.42
C ASN A 586 -27.42 -6.51 7.20
N VAL A 587 -26.75 -6.99 8.26
CA VAL A 587 -25.71 -8.03 8.17
C VAL A 587 -26.10 -9.20 9.06
N LYS A 588 -26.18 -10.40 8.51
CA LYS A 588 -26.46 -11.60 9.31
C LYS A 588 -25.29 -11.93 10.23
N LEU A 589 -25.60 -12.60 11.32
CA LEU A 589 -24.62 -13.18 12.23
C LEU A 589 -24.53 -14.69 12.00
N ASP A 590 -23.35 -15.13 11.61
CA ASP A 590 -22.97 -16.53 11.61
C ASP A 590 -22.32 -16.91 12.95
N LYS A 591 -22.00 -18.19 13.11
CA LYS A 591 -21.18 -18.68 14.22
C LYS A 591 -19.77 -19.00 13.72
N ASP A 592 -18.76 -18.43 14.37
CA ASP A 592 -17.37 -18.81 14.13
C ASP A 592 -17.11 -20.26 14.57
N ALA A 593 -15.96 -20.83 14.21
CA ALA A 593 -15.57 -22.19 14.58
C ALA A 593 -15.48 -22.43 16.10
N LYS A 594 -15.53 -21.36 16.91
CA LYS A 594 -15.45 -21.37 18.38
C LYS A 594 -16.78 -20.90 19.01
N GLY A 595 -17.86 -20.79 18.23
CA GLY A 595 -19.22 -20.47 18.68
C GLY A 595 -19.52 -18.98 18.91
N TRP A 596 -18.63 -18.05 18.54
CA TRP A 596 -18.87 -16.61 18.65
C TRP A 596 -19.70 -16.09 17.48
N ASP A 597 -20.45 -15.03 17.74
CA ASP A 597 -21.20 -14.33 16.68
C ASP A 597 -20.23 -13.62 15.73
N GLU A 598 -20.36 -13.90 14.44
CA GLU A 598 -19.48 -13.41 13.38
C GLU A 598 -20.31 -12.71 12.30
N PRO A 599 -20.08 -11.42 12.02
CA PRO A 599 -20.73 -10.73 10.89
C PRO A 599 -20.46 -11.45 9.55
N ASN A 600 -21.52 -11.75 8.80
CA ASN A 600 -21.43 -12.40 7.50
C ASN A 600 -20.75 -11.49 6.46
N VAL A 601 -19.56 -11.88 6.00
CA VAL A 601 -18.74 -11.04 5.10
C VAL A 601 -19.40 -10.79 3.73
N GLU A 602 -20.25 -11.69 3.23
CA GLU A 602 -20.92 -11.47 1.95
C GLU A 602 -22.00 -10.40 2.05
N ASP A 603 -22.78 -10.40 3.14
CA ASP A 603 -23.78 -9.37 3.41
C ASP A 603 -23.09 -8.01 3.63
N VAL A 604 -21.90 -7.99 4.26
CA VAL A 604 -21.10 -6.77 4.37
C VAL A 604 -20.68 -6.25 2.98
N LEU A 605 -20.22 -7.11 2.08
CA LEU A 605 -19.89 -6.68 0.70
C LEU A 605 -21.13 -6.15 -0.03
N ARG A 606 -22.31 -6.75 0.17
CA ARG A 606 -23.57 -6.24 -0.40
C ARG A 606 -23.95 -4.87 0.18
N GLU A 607 -23.73 -4.64 1.48
CA GLU A 607 -23.93 -3.32 2.11
C GLU A 607 -22.96 -2.27 1.53
N ILE A 608 -21.68 -2.63 1.33
CA ILE A 608 -20.70 -1.79 0.62
C ILE A 608 -21.21 -1.45 -0.78
N ASN A 609 -21.63 -2.46 -1.55
CA ASN A 609 -22.11 -2.27 -2.92
C ASN A 609 -23.33 -1.35 -3.00
N HIS A 610 -24.21 -1.38 -1.99
CA HIS A 610 -25.39 -0.53 -1.96
C HIS A 610 -25.07 0.96 -1.75
N GLY A 611 -23.96 1.29 -1.08
CA GLY A 611 -23.62 2.67 -0.71
C GLY A 611 -22.51 3.35 -1.51
N THR A 612 -21.62 2.61 -2.16
CA THR A 612 -20.36 3.12 -2.73
C THR A 612 -20.43 3.54 -4.20
N TRP A 613 -21.41 4.40 -4.53
CA TRP A 613 -21.69 4.81 -5.92
C TRP A 613 -20.61 5.70 -6.53
N THR A 614 -20.01 6.60 -5.76
CA THR A 614 -19.01 7.58 -6.22
C THR A 614 -17.80 7.01 -6.98
N ILE A 615 -17.41 5.76 -6.71
CA ILE A 615 -16.29 5.08 -7.36
C ILE A 615 -16.72 3.84 -8.13
N GLY A 616 -18.03 3.56 -8.21
CA GLY A 616 -18.55 2.38 -8.90
C GLY A 616 -18.10 1.10 -8.22
N TYR A 617 -18.24 1.07 -6.91
CA TYR A 617 -17.95 -0.12 -6.11
C TYR A 617 -19.27 -0.87 -5.80
N SER A 618 -20.21 -0.81 -6.75
CA SER A 618 -21.60 -1.28 -6.63
C SER A 618 -21.88 -2.56 -7.43
N GLY A 619 -21.13 -2.83 -8.49
CA GLY A 619 -21.35 -3.99 -9.37
C GLY A 619 -20.59 -5.26 -8.97
N GLN A 620 -19.75 -5.21 -7.94
CA GLN A 620 -18.86 -6.31 -7.51
C GLN A 620 -19.50 -7.20 -6.44
N SER A 621 -20.52 -7.97 -6.82
CA SER A 621 -21.16 -8.92 -5.89
C SER A 621 -20.22 -10.06 -5.47
N PRO A 622 -20.42 -10.68 -4.29
CA PRO A 622 -19.67 -11.87 -3.88
C PRO A 622 -19.66 -12.97 -4.94
N GLU A 623 -20.79 -13.20 -5.61
CA GLU A 623 -20.97 -14.24 -6.63
C GLU A 623 -20.09 -13.96 -7.85
N ARG A 624 -20.08 -12.72 -8.36
CA ARG A 624 -19.27 -12.35 -9.52
C ARG A 624 -17.78 -12.47 -9.21
N LEU A 625 -17.34 -12.01 -8.04
CA LEU A 625 -15.93 -12.11 -7.64
C LEU A 625 -15.48 -13.56 -7.49
N LYS A 626 -16.29 -14.42 -6.86
CA LYS A 626 -15.99 -15.86 -6.76
C LYS A 626 -15.96 -16.54 -8.14
N LEU A 627 -16.87 -16.14 -9.04
CA LEU A 627 -16.89 -16.64 -10.42
C LEU A 627 -15.57 -16.29 -11.14
N HIS A 628 -15.06 -15.08 -10.97
CA HIS A 628 -13.77 -14.66 -11.54
C HIS A 628 -12.61 -15.51 -11.00
N MET A 629 -12.58 -15.78 -9.68
CA MET A 629 -11.52 -16.61 -9.07
C MET A 629 -11.53 -18.05 -9.59
N LYS A 630 -12.73 -18.61 -9.82
CA LYS A 630 -12.92 -19.96 -10.37
C LYS A 630 -12.52 -20.08 -11.84
N HIS A 631 -12.71 -19.02 -12.62
CA HIS A 631 -12.51 -19.00 -14.07
C HIS A 631 -11.36 -18.10 -14.52
N MET A 632 -10.30 -17.97 -13.70
CA MET A 632 -9.11 -17.16 -14.02
C MET A 632 -8.53 -17.45 -15.40
N ASN A 633 -8.60 -18.71 -15.84
CA ASN A 633 -8.08 -19.19 -17.12
C ASN A 633 -8.75 -18.57 -18.36
N THR A 634 -9.92 -17.92 -18.21
CA THR A 634 -10.61 -17.29 -19.34
C THR A 634 -10.14 -15.86 -19.61
N PHE A 635 -9.39 -15.25 -18.68
CA PHE A 635 -8.97 -13.86 -18.76
C PHE A 635 -7.63 -13.72 -19.48
N ASN A 636 -7.60 -12.83 -20.47
CA ASN A 636 -6.39 -12.57 -21.24
C ASN A 636 -5.29 -11.91 -20.35
N PRO A 637 -4.07 -12.48 -20.26
CA PRO A 637 -2.97 -11.95 -19.45
C PRO A 637 -2.45 -10.55 -19.80
N ARG A 638 -2.89 -9.97 -20.91
CA ARG A 638 -2.50 -8.62 -21.35
C ARG A 638 -3.64 -7.61 -21.16
N THR A 639 -4.86 -7.97 -21.55
CA THR A 639 -6.01 -7.04 -21.49
C THR A 639 -6.85 -7.19 -20.23
N LEU A 640 -6.66 -8.27 -19.47
CA LEU A 640 -7.51 -8.72 -18.36
C LEU A 640 -8.97 -9.02 -18.75
N LYS A 641 -9.34 -8.99 -20.04
CA LYS A 641 -10.72 -9.27 -20.47
C LYS A 641 -10.94 -10.78 -20.59
N ALA A 642 -12.07 -11.28 -20.11
CA ALA A 642 -12.50 -12.64 -20.38
C ALA A 642 -12.95 -12.77 -21.83
N GLU A 643 -12.29 -13.65 -22.59
CA GLU A 643 -12.56 -13.86 -24.02
C GLU A 643 -13.70 -14.87 -24.27
N GLY A 644 -14.18 -15.54 -23.23
CA GLY A 644 -15.30 -16.48 -23.30
C GLY A 644 -15.63 -17.09 -21.93
N GLY A 645 -16.60 -18.01 -21.93
CA GLY A 645 -17.02 -18.73 -20.73
C GLY A 645 -17.91 -17.90 -19.80
N PRO A 646 -18.10 -18.33 -18.53
CA PRO A 646 -19.07 -17.70 -17.62
C PRO A 646 -18.80 -16.22 -17.30
N CYS A 647 -17.56 -15.77 -17.44
CA CYS A 647 -17.13 -14.39 -17.20
C CYS A 647 -17.04 -13.55 -18.49
N GLU A 648 -17.47 -14.06 -19.65
CA GLU A 648 -17.28 -13.38 -20.94
C GLU A 648 -17.70 -11.90 -20.90
N GLY A 649 -16.78 -11.04 -21.38
CA GLY A 649 -16.95 -9.59 -21.41
C GLY A 649 -16.40 -8.87 -20.19
N ASP A 650 -16.33 -9.52 -19.02
CA ASP A 650 -15.84 -8.90 -17.79
C ASP A 650 -14.32 -8.75 -17.80
N TYR A 651 -13.81 -7.75 -17.07
CA TYR A 651 -12.39 -7.65 -16.77
C TYR A 651 -12.07 -8.31 -15.42
N PHE A 652 -10.91 -8.96 -15.32
CA PHE A 652 -10.53 -9.70 -14.13
C PHE A 652 -10.59 -8.81 -12.88
N GLY A 653 -11.31 -9.30 -11.88
CA GLY A 653 -11.61 -8.58 -10.65
C GLY A 653 -12.47 -7.31 -10.77
N LEU A 654 -13.20 -7.09 -11.87
CA LEU A 654 -14.17 -5.98 -12.01
C LEU A 654 -13.60 -4.62 -11.54
N PRO A 655 -12.46 -4.17 -12.12
CA PRO A 655 -11.72 -3.02 -11.63
C PRO A 655 -12.63 -1.80 -11.55
N TRP A 656 -12.70 -1.16 -10.38
CA TRP A 656 -13.63 -0.06 -10.20
C TRP A 656 -13.16 1.16 -11.01
N PRO A 657 -14.04 1.91 -11.69
CA PRO A 657 -15.49 1.79 -11.59
C PRO A 657 -16.11 0.57 -12.27
N CYS A 658 -17.00 -0.07 -11.54
CA CYS A 658 -17.97 -1.07 -11.97
C CYS A 658 -19.36 -0.65 -11.44
N TRP A 659 -20.04 0.19 -12.21
CA TRP A 659 -21.30 0.82 -11.80
C TRP A 659 -22.54 -0.04 -11.99
N GLY A 660 -23.59 0.32 -11.25
CA GLY A 660 -24.90 -0.32 -11.29
C GLY A 660 -25.01 -1.53 -10.37
N THR A 661 -26.16 -2.19 -10.44
CA THR A 661 -26.40 -3.46 -9.75
C THR A 661 -25.65 -4.60 -10.45
N PRO A 662 -25.44 -5.75 -9.79
CA PRO A 662 -24.83 -6.92 -10.43
C PRO A 662 -25.56 -7.36 -11.73
N GLU A 663 -26.87 -7.12 -11.82
CA GLU A 663 -27.70 -7.42 -12.99
C GLU A 663 -27.45 -6.46 -14.16
N LEU A 664 -27.03 -5.22 -13.90
CA LEU A 664 -26.57 -4.31 -14.96
C LEU A 664 -25.32 -4.87 -15.65
N LYS A 665 -24.57 -5.73 -14.95
CA LYS A 665 -23.41 -6.48 -15.46
C LYS A 665 -22.36 -5.59 -16.14
N HIS A 666 -22.06 -4.45 -15.54
CA HIS A 666 -20.93 -3.63 -15.97
C HIS A 666 -19.62 -4.46 -15.82
N PRO A 667 -18.69 -4.43 -16.80
CA PRO A 667 -17.52 -5.32 -16.81
C PRO A 667 -16.36 -4.85 -15.92
N GLY A 668 -16.45 -3.62 -15.42
CA GLY A 668 -15.36 -2.90 -14.77
C GLY A 668 -14.56 -2.06 -15.77
N SER A 669 -13.78 -1.11 -15.27
CA SER A 669 -13.03 -0.15 -16.08
C SER A 669 -11.53 -0.35 -15.90
N PRO A 670 -10.85 -1.17 -16.73
CA PRO A 670 -9.44 -1.52 -16.53
C PRO A 670 -8.52 -0.31 -16.69
N ASN A 671 -8.82 0.57 -17.64
CA ASN A 671 -8.10 1.81 -17.90
C ASN A 671 -9.03 3.00 -17.64
N LEU A 672 -8.73 3.81 -16.63
CA LEU A 672 -9.48 5.03 -16.34
C LEU A 672 -9.33 6.02 -17.49
N TYR A 673 -10.41 6.73 -17.79
CA TYR A 673 -10.44 7.87 -18.71
C TYR A 673 -10.23 7.52 -20.20
N ASP A 674 -10.42 6.25 -20.56
CA ASP A 674 -10.39 5.75 -21.94
C ASP A 674 -11.69 6.12 -22.66
N THR A 675 -11.60 7.15 -23.51
CA THR A 675 -12.72 7.63 -24.33
C THR A 675 -12.90 6.84 -25.62
N THR A 676 -11.99 5.90 -25.94
CA THR A 676 -12.08 5.08 -27.16
C THR A 676 -13.08 3.92 -27.03
N ARG A 677 -13.70 3.78 -25.86
CA ARG A 677 -14.66 2.73 -25.53
C ARG A 677 -15.99 3.32 -25.09
N HIS A 678 -17.06 2.55 -25.30
CA HIS A 678 -18.36 2.86 -24.73
C HIS A 678 -18.30 2.72 -23.20
N VAL A 679 -19.08 3.51 -22.48
CA VAL A 679 -19.08 3.51 -21.01
C VAL A 679 -19.48 2.15 -20.43
N MET A 680 -20.40 1.44 -21.09
CA MET A 680 -20.80 0.08 -20.71
C MET A 680 -19.73 -1.00 -21.00
N ASP A 681 -18.65 -0.66 -21.71
CA ASP A 681 -17.51 -1.53 -21.97
C ASP A 681 -16.28 -1.19 -21.10
N GLY A 682 -16.48 -0.35 -20.07
CA GLY A 682 -15.43 0.13 -19.17
C GLY A 682 -14.68 1.37 -19.67
N GLY A 683 -15.24 2.11 -20.63
CA GLY A 683 -14.75 3.42 -21.06
C GLY A 683 -15.15 4.55 -20.09
N GLY A 684 -14.57 5.74 -20.25
CA GLY A 684 -14.94 6.89 -19.43
C GLY A 684 -14.15 8.16 -19.68
N THR A 685 -14.55 9.23 -18.97
CA THR A 685 -14.06 10.60 -19.11
C THR A 685 -13.50 11.13 -17.78
N PHE A 686 -12.85 12.30 -17.78
CA PHE A 686 -12.47 12.95 -16.52
C PHE A 686 -13.70 13.52 -15.81
N ARG A 687 -13.62 13.57 -14.48
CA ARG A 687 -14.78 13.88 -13.63
C ARG A 687 -15.03 15.38 -13.48
N ALA A 688 -16.29 15.81 -13.61
CA ALA A 688 -16.74 17.19 -13.39
C ALA A 688 -16.89 17.56 -11.90
N ARG A 689 -15.86 17.25 -11.10
CA ARG A 689 -15.89 17.39 -9.62
C ARG A 689 -15.74 18.84 -9.15
N PHE A 690 -15.14 19.71 -9.94
CA PHE A 690 -14.64 21.02 -9.51
C PHE A 690 -15.42 22.20 -10.08
N GLY A 691 -16.68 21.96 -10.45
CA GLY A 691 -17.52 22.92 -11.16
C GLY A 691 -17.35 22.81 -12.68
N VAL A 692 -18.02 23.73 -13.39
CA VAL A 692 -18.07 23.77 -14.87
C VAL A 692 -17.25 24.91 -15.46
N GLU A 693 -16.84 25.88 -14.65
CA GLU A 693 -16.12 27.07 -15.08
C GLU A 693 -15.16 27.53 -13.97
N LYS A 694 -14.00 28.07 -14.36
CA LYS A 694 -13.07 28.75 -13.46
C LYS A 694 -12.39 29.90 -14.20
N ASP A 695 -12.43 31.10 -13.59
CA ASP A 695 -11.77 32.31 -14.11
C ASP A 695 -12.22 32.67 -15.55
N GLY A 696 -13.49 32.44 -15.88
CA GLY A 696 -14.07 32.69 -17.21
C GLY A 696 -13.75 31.62 -18.26
N GLU A 697 -13.03 30.57 -17.89
CA GLU A 697 -12.71 29.44 -18.76
C GLU A 697 -13.53 28.20 -18.38
N SER A 698 -13.99 27.48 -19.40
CA SER A 698 -14.70 26.21 -19.21
C SER A 698 -13.78 25.14 -18.59
N LEU A 699 -14.30 24.46 -17.57
CA LEU A 699 -13.71 23.23 -17.02
C LEU A 699 -14.24 21.97 -17.73
N LEU A 700 -15.14 22.12 -18.69
CA LEU A 700 -15.75 21.01 -19.42
C LEU A 700 -14.89 20.61 -20.63
N ALA A 701 -14.90 19.32 -20.97
CA ALA A 701 -14.15 18.80 -22.11
C ALA A 701 -14.56 19.50 -23.43
N GLY A 702 -13.62 19.59 -24.37
CA GLY A 702 -13.85 20.13 -25.71
C GLY A 702 -14.77 19.27 -26.57
N ASP A 703 -15.27 19.87 -27.65
CA ASP A 703 -16.14 19.20 -28.62
C ASP A 703 -15.43 17.98 -29.23
N GLY A 704 -16.15 16.85 -29.31
CA GLY A 704 -15.63 15.56 -29.78
C GLY A 704 -14.86 14.77 -28.73
N SER A 705 -14.58 15.32 -27.54
CA SER A 705 -13.89 14.60 -26.46
C SER A 705 -14.89 13.92 -25.51
N ALA A 706 -15.55 12.87 -25.98
CA ALA A 706 -16.47 12.03 -25.19
C ALA A 706 -16.21 10.53 -25.44
N SER A 707 -16.74 9.67 -24.57
CA SER A 707 -16.71 8.22 -24.79
C SER A 707 -17.47 7.83 -26.06
N VAL A 708 -17.05 6.74 -26.71
CA VAL A 708 -17.74 6.21 -27.90
C VAL A 708 -19.21 5.94 -27.60
N GLY A 709 -20.11 6.38 -28.49
CA GLY A 709 -21.56 6.19 -28.37
C GLY A 709 -22.25 7.09 -27.35
N SER A 710 -21.57 8.12 -26.83
CA SER A 710 -22.20 9.14 -25.98
C SER A 710 -23.11 10.05 -26.81
N ASP A 711 -24.35 10.25 -26.35
CA ASP A 711 -25.30 11.21 -26.95
C ASP A 711 -24.83 12.67 -26.81
N LEU A 712 -23.99 12.94 -25.80
CA LEU A 712 -23.38 14.25 -25.57
C LEU A 712 -21.91 14.22 -25.99
N ALA A 713 -21.65 14.59 -27.24
CA ALA A 713 -20.31 14.61 -27.84
C ALA A 713 -19.44 15.81 -27.39
N PHE A 714 -19.70 16.40 -26.22
CA PHE A 714 -19.00 17.57 -25.66
C PHE A 714 -18.89 17.42 -24.14
N GLY A 715 -18.28 18.40 -23.46
CA GLY A 715 -18.19 18.37 -21.99
C GLY A 715 -19.50 18.72 -21.29
N TYR A 716 -19.84 18.01 -20.22
CA TYR A 716 -21.10 18.17 -19.47
C TYR A 716 -20.91 18.00 -17.95
N PRO A 717 -21.77 18.61 -17.12
CA PRO A 717 -21.67 18.51 -15.65
C PRO A 717 -22.06 17.13 -15.10
N GLU A 718 -21.94 16.92 -13.79
CA GLU A 718 -22.47 15.74 -13.11
C GLU A 718 -24.00 15.63 -13.32
N PHE A 719 -24.52 14.41 -13.44
CA PHE A 719 -25.96 14.17 -13.61
C PHE A 719 -26.73 14.21 -12.29
N ASP A 720 -27.80 14.99 -12.25
CA ASP A 720 -28.77 15.03 -11.18
C ASP A 720 -30.21 15.00 -11.71
N HIS A 721 -31.19 14.93 -10.80
CA HIS A 721 -32.60 14.90 -11.19
C HIS A 721 -33.03 16.11 -12.06
N VAL A 722 -32.39 17.28 -11.89
CA VAL A 722 -32.73 18.49 -12.66
C VAL A 722 -32.23 18.35 -14.09
N LEU A 723 -30.96 17.95 -14.27
CA LEU A 723 -30.39 17.75 -15.59
C LEU A 723 -31.11 16.63 -16.35
N MET A 724 -31.43 15.53 -15.67
CA MET A 724 -32.21 14.43 -16.24
C MET A 724 -33.57 14.91 -16.78
N LYS A 725 -34.30 15.75 -16.02
CA LYS A 725 -35.58 16.33 -16.45
C LYS A 725 -35.41 17.29 -17.62
N LYS A 726 -34.37 18.11 -17.61
CA LYS A 726 -34.07 19.07 -18.69
C LYS A 726 -33.76 18.36 -20.02
N LEU A 727 -33.10 17.22 -19.96
CA LEU A 727 -32.76 16.41 -21.14
C LEU A 727 -33.92 15.50 -21.61
N GLY A 728 -35.00 15.40 -20.83
CA GLY A 728 -36.11 14.47 -21.10
C GLY A 728 -35.82 13.01 -20.69
N TRP A 729 -34.63 12.72 -20.18
CA TRP A 729 -34.19 11.38 -19.80
C TRP A 729 -34.82 10.88 -18.49
N TRP A 730 -35.42 11.79 -17.70
CA TRP A 730 -36.12 11.46 -16.47
C TRP A 730 -37.28 10.47 -16.68
N ASP A 731 -37.92 10.50 -17.85
CA ASP A 731 -39.05 9.62 -18.16
C ASP A 731 -38.67 8.18 -18.49
N GLU A 732 -37.37 7.88 -18.57
CA GLU A 732 -36.82 6.53 -18.75
C GLU A 732 -36.56 5.80 -17.41
N LEU A 733 -36.79 6.49 -16.29
CA LEU A 733 -36.81 5.91 -14.95
C LEU A 733 -38.17 5.25 -14.66
N SER A 734 -38.17 4.13 -13.93
CA SER A 734 -39.40 3.55 -13.37
C SER A 734 -40.02 4.48 -12.33
N ASP A 735 -41.30 4.27 -11.97
CA ASP A 735 -41.95 5.10 -10.95
C ASP A 735 -41.26 4.98 -9.57
N GLU A 736 -40.74 3.80 -9.23
CA GLU A 736 -39.93 3.58 -8.03
C GLU A 736 -38.60 4.33 -8.09
N GLU A 737 -37.89 4.26 -9.22
CA GLU A 737 -36.63 4.98 -9.43
C GLU A 737 -36.86 6.51 -9.40
N LYS A 738 -37.91 7.02 -10.03
CA LYS A 738 -38.30 8.44 -9.97
C LYS A 738 -38.50 8.89 -8.54
N THR A 739 -39.24 8.11 -7.76
CA THR A 739 -39.50 8.39 -6.34
C THR A 739 -38.20 8.39 -5.53
N ALA A 740 -37.31 7.44 -5.78
CA ALA A 740 -36.04 7.32 -5.08
C ALA A 740 -35.02 8.40 -5.48
N ALA A 741 -35.01 8.84 -6.73
CA ALA A 741 -34.03 9.75 -7.30
C ALA A 741 -34.42 11.24 -7.18
N GLU A 742 -35.68 11.56 -6.88
CA GLU A 742 -36.16 12.94 -6.78
C GLU A 742 -35.35 13.74 -5.75
N GLY A 743 -34.90 14.95 -6.11
CA GLY A 743 -34.06 15.78 -5.26
C GLY A 743 -32.62 15.28 -5.07
N LYS A 744 -32.21 14.21 -5.75
CA LYS A 744 -30.88 13.59 -5.61
C LYS A 744 -30.02 13.78 -6.87
N ASN A 745 -28.77 13.37 -6.73
CA ASN A 745 -27.82 13.25 -7.85
C ASN A 745 -27.37 11.79 -8.00
N TRP A 746 -26.62 11.51 -9.06
CA TRP A 746 -26.13 10.17 -9.39
C TRP A 746 -25.43 9.42 -8.25
N LYS A 747 -24.81 10.12 -7.29
CA LYS A 747 -24.06 9.52 -6.17
C LYS A 747 -24.89 9.34 -4.90
N THR A 748 -26.09 9.90 -4.80
CA THR A 748 -26.98 9.70 -3.63
C THR A 748 -28.28 8.98 -3.97
N ASP A 749 -28.56 8.77 -5.26
CA ASP A 749 -29.64 7.91 -5.73
C ASP A 749 -29.32 6.42 -5.47
N LEU A 750 -29.85 5.89 -4.35
CA LEU A 750 -29.68 4.49 -3.96
C LEU A 750 -30.43 3.49 -4.86
N SER A 751 -31.35 3.96 -5.74
CA SER A 751 -31.98 3.07 -6.72
C SER A 751 -31.03 2.70 -7.87
N GLY A 752 -30.00 3.53 -8.11
CA GLY A 752 -29.11 3.39 -9.25
C GLY A 752 -29.74 3.79 -10.60
N GLY A 753 -30.98 4.31 -10.59
CA GLY A 753 -31.73 4.63 -11.80
C GLY A 753 -31.06 5.69 -12.66
N ILE A 754 -30.55 6.78 -12.05
CA ILE A 754 -29.82 7.83 -12.80
C ILE A 754 -28.61 7.22 -13.52
N ILE A 755 -27.82 6.40 -12.82
CA ILE A 755 -26.64 5.75 -13.40
C ILE A 755 -27.03 4.83 -14.56
N ARG A 756 -28.06 4.00 -14.35
CA ARG A 756 -28.58 3.06 -15.36
C ARG A 756 -28.95 3.79 -16.64
N VAL A 757 -29.79 4.84 -16.56
CA VAL A 757 -30.27 5.57 -17.74
C VAL A 757 -29.10 6.28 -18.43
N VAL A 758 -28.31 7.06 -17.70
CA VAL A 758 -27.22 7.86 -18.26
C VAL A 758 -26.19 6.99 -18.98
N MET A 759 -25.81 5.85 -18.39
CA MET A 759 -24.79 4.97 -18.99
C MET A 759 -25.35 4.07 -20.09
N LYS A 760 -26.48 3.39 -19.83
CA LYS A 760 -27.00 2.36 -20.73
C LYS A 760 -27.71 2.94 -21.94
N ASN A 761 -28.48 4.01 -21.74
CA ASN A 761 -29.35 4.56 -22.78
C ASN A 761 -28.68 5.70 -23.55
N HIS A 762 -27.79 6.46 -22.91
CA HIS A 762 -27.17 7.66 -23.50
C HIS A 762 -25.65 7.63 -23.60
N GLY A 763 -25.00 6.52 -23.21
CA GLY A 763 -23.54 6.36 -23.32
C GLY A 763 -22.72 7.41 -22.58
N CYS A 764 -23.30 8.07 -21.57
CA CYS A 764 -22.69 9.18 -20.84
C CYS A 764 -22.11 8.72 -19.49
N MET A 765 -21.17 9.49 -18.95
CA MET A 765 -20.64 9.25 -17.60
C MET A 765 -21.50 9.97 -16.54
N PRO A 766 -21.99 9.28 -15.49
CA PRO A 766 -22.85 9.90 -14.47
C PRO A 766 -22.19 11.09 -13.75
N PHE A 767 -20.87 11.04 -13.62
CA PHE A 767 -20.08 12.07 -12.94
C PHE A 767 -19.67 13.24 -13.86
N GLY A 768 -20.17 13.30 -15.09
CA GLY A 768 -19.86 14.34 -16.06
C GLY A 768 -18.63 14.08 -16.95
N ASN A 769 -18.32 15.05 -17.81
CA ASN A 769 -17.19 15.02 -18.74
C ASN A 769 -16.44 16.36 -18.70
N ALA A 770 -15.33 16.37 -17.97
CA ALA A 770 -14.55 17.57 -17.69
C ALA A 770 -13.12 17.51 -18.25
N ARG A 771 -12.40 18.62 -18.07
CA ARG A 771 -10.95 18.70 -18.24
C ARG A 771 -10.25 18.31 -16.95
N ALA A 772 -9.14 17.59 -17.06
CA ALA A 772 -8.17 17.43 -15.99
C ALA A 772 -7.59 18.80 -15.61
N ARG A 773 -7.26 19.01 -14.34
CA ARG A 773 -6.72 20.28 -13.83
C ARG A 773 -5.22 20.19 -13.60
N ALA A 774 -4.44 20.89 -14.43
CA ALA A 774 -3.01 21.05 -14.16
C ALA A 774 -2.77 21.97 -12.94
N VAL A 775 -3.67 22.93 -12.74
CA VAL A 775 -3.69 23.90 -11.63
C VAL A 775 -4.74 23.50 -10.59
N VAL A 776 -4.30 23.26 -9.35
CA VAL A 776 -5.18 22.85 -8.23
C VAL A 776 -5.28 24.00 -7.24
N TRP A 777 -6.19 24.93 -7.52
CA TRP A 777 -6.34 26.19 -6.76
C TRP A 777 -6.71 26.01 -5.28
N ASN A 778 -7.16 24.82 -4.88
CA ASN A 778 -7.49 24.50 -3.49
C ASN A 778 -6.30 23.97 -2.66
N PHE A 779 -5.11 23.84 -3.26
CA PHE A 779 -3.88 23.43 -2.56
C PHE A 779 -3.01 24.64 -2.22
N PRO A 780 -2.12 24.55 -1.21
CA PRO A 780 -1.22 25.64 -0.83
C PRO A 780 -0.37 26.15 -1.99
N ASP A 781 0.08 25.24 -2.87
CA ASP A 781 0.76 25.56 -4.12
C ASP A 781 -0.12 25.12 -5.32
N PRO A 782 -0.90 26.04 -5.92
CA PRO A 782 -1.77 25.74 -7.05
C PRO A 782 -1.02 25.24 -8.28
N VAL A 783 0.18 25.76 -8.52
CA VAL A 783 1.18 25.21 -9.43
C VAL A 783 2.24 24.57 -8.54
N PRO A 784 2.65 23.30 -8.77
CA PRO A 784 3.69 22.66 -7.95
C PRO A 784 4.94 23.53 -7.85
N LYS A 785 5.49 23.68 -6.65
CA LYS A 785 6.71 24.46 -6.41
C LYS A 785 7.75 23.59 -5.73
N HIS A 786 9.01 23.75 -6.14
CA HIS A 786 10.12 23.17 -5.39
C HIS A 786 10.24 23.89 -4.05
N ARG A 787 10.34 23.12 -2.98
CA ARG A 787 10.63 23.59 -1.64
C ARG A 787 11.61 22.61 -1.04
N GLU A 788 12.71 23.10 -0.49
CA GLU A 788 13.69 22.23 0.12
C GLU A 788 13.10 21.48 1.31
N PRO A 789 13.54 20.23 1.57
CA PRO A 789 13.19 19.48 2.76
C PRO A 789 13.43 20.28 4.05
N LEU A 790 12.72 19.94 5.12
CA LEU A 790 12.91 20.63 6.42
C LEU A 790 14.33 20.42 6.97
N PHE A 791 14.91 19.25 6.69
CA PHE A 791 16.27 18.88 7.03
C PHE A 791 17.06 18.66 5.74
N SER A 792 17.79 19.68 5.29
CA SER A 792 18.56 19.64 4.04
C SER A 792 20.06 19.73 4.32
N THR A 793 20.86 19.06 3.49
CA THR A 793 22.32 19.20 3.51
C THR A 793 22.81 20.48 2.82
N ARG A 794 21.89 21.23 2.19
CA ARG A 794 22.17 22.39 1.32
C ARG A 794 21.50 23.66 1.86
N PRO A 795 22.10 24.38 2.84
CA PRO A 795 21.51 25.60 3.43
C PRO A 795 21.23 26.70 2.41
N ALA A 796 22.06 26.83 1.36
CA ALA A 796 21.83 27.81 0.30
C ALA A 796 20.55 27.53 -0.52
N LEU A 797 20.15 26.26 -0.64
CA LEU A 797 18.90 25.91 -1.32
C LEU A 797 17.68 26.22 -0.44
N ILE A 798 17.81 26.19 0.88
CA ILE A 798 16.74 26.62 1.80
C ILE A 798 16.40 28.10 1.56
N ASP A 799 17.41 28.94 1.36
CA ASP A 799 17.20 30.37 1.08
C ASP A 799 16.54 30.62 -0.28
N LYS A 800 16.87 29.81 -1.29
CA LYS A 800 16.28 29.90 -2.64
C LYS A 800 14.87 29.32 -2.70
N TYR A 801 14.61 28.24 -1.97
CA TYR A 801 13.40 27.43 -2.06
C TYR A 801 12.85 27.11 -0.66
N PRO A 802 12.36 28.12 0.07
CA PRO A 802 11.90 27.94 1.45
C PRO A 802 10.66 27.06 1.52
N THR A 803 10.50 26.37 2.65
CA THR A 803 9.30 25.60 2.98
C THR A 803 8.07 26.49 3.23
N HIS A 804 6.93 25.88 3.55
CA HIS A 804 5.68 26.59 3.85
C HIS A 804 5.74 27.35 5.19
N GLU A 805 4.78 28.26 5.41
CA GLU A 805 4.57 28.85 6.73
C GLU A 805 3.94 27.83 7.70
N ASP A 806 4.17 28.02 9.00
CA ASP A 806 3.60 27.18 10.06
C ASP A 806 2.07 27.29 10.09
N LYS A 807 1.40 26.19 10.49
CA LYS A 807 -0.05 26.14 10.64
C LYS A 807 -0.42 25.94 12.10
N LYS A 808 -1.22 26.85 12.65
CA LYS A 808 -1.68 26.79 14.06
C LYS A 808 -2.60 25.60 14.32
N ALA A 809 -3.51 25.29 13.39
CA ALA A 809 -4.43 24.17 13.48
C ALA A 809 -4.56 23.49 12.12
N PHE A 810 -4.11 22.24 12.01
CA PHE A 810 -4.18 21.44 10.80
C PHE A 810 -4.27 19.97 11.18
N TRP A 811 -5.34 19.28 10.75
CA TRP A 811 -5.67 17.92 11.25
C TRP A 811 -5.69 17.88 12.80
N ARG A 812 -6.31 18.89 13.39
CA ARG A 812 -6.45 19.16 14.82
C ARG A 812 -5.17 19.49 15.60
N LEU A 813 -4.04 19.68 14.94
CA LEU A 813 -2.74 19.89 15.59
C LEU A 813 -1.96 21.08 15.03
N PRO A 814 -1.07 21.70 15.81
CA PRO A 814 -0.07 22.62 15.27
C PRO A 814 0.90 21.86 14.37
N THR A 815 1.24 22.45 13.22
CA THR A 815 2.18 21.87 12.28
C THR A 815 3.22 22.90 11.87
N LEU A 816 4.48 22.60 12.18
CA LEU A 816 5.60 23.50 11.96
C LEU A 816 6.29 23.16 10.64
N TYR A 817 6.68 24.18 9.90
CA TYR A 817 7.42 24.09 8.64
C TYR A 817 8.61 25.04 8.72
N LYS A 818 8.36 26.34 8.53
CA LYS A 818 9.38 27.40 8.55
C LYS A 818 10.16 27.41 9.85
N THR A 819 9.49 27.29 11.01
CA THR A 819 10.20 27.31 12.30
C THR A 819 11.21 26.17 12.39
N VAL A 820 10.83 24.96 12.00
CA VAL A 820 11.72 23.78 12.01
C VAL A 820 12.84 23.95 10.98
N GLN A 821 12.53 24.35 9.74
CA GLN A 821 13.54 24.51 8.70
C GLN A 821 14.58 25.59 9.05
N GLN A 822 14.16 26.69 9.67
CA GLN A 822 15.09 27.75 10.09
C GLN A 822 15.92 27.32 11.31
N GLN A 823 15.31 26.61 12.27
CA GLN A 823 16.03 26.05 13.42
C GLN A 823 17.15 25.09 12.97
N PHE A 824 16.88 24.29 11.94
CA PHE A 824 17.82 23.27 11.42
C PHE A 824 18.50 23.68 10.11
N LYS A 825 18.56 24.97 9.78
CA LYS A 825 19.15 25.45 8.52
C LYS A 825 20.58 24.97 8.31
N ASP A 826 21.39 24.99 9.37
CA ASP A 826 22.80 24.61 9.36
C ASP A 826 23.06 23.16 9.84
N VAL A 827 22.04 22.31 9.86
CA VAL A 827 22.11 20.94 10.40
C VAL A 827 23.20 20.06 9.76
N SER A 828 23.59 20.38 8.53
CA SER A 828 24.61 19.65 7.76
C SER A 828 26.02 19.72 8.35
N LYS A 829 26.30 20.69 9.23
CA LYS A 829 27.58 20.79 9.95
C LYS A 829 27.82 19.55 10.83
N ASP A 830 26.76 19.03 11.43
CA ASP A 830 26.81 17.88 12.33
C ASP A 830 26.32 16.58 11.64
N PHE A 831 25.34 16.71 10.75
CA PHE A 831 24.68 15.60 10.04
C PHE A 831 24.81 15.77 8.51
N PRO A 832 25.98 15.48 7.92
CA PRO A 832 26.29 15.84 6.53
C PRO A 832 25.73 14.88 5.48
N LEU A 833 25.15 13.74 5.88
CA LEU A 833 24.69 12.71 4.95
C LEU A 833 23.16 12.77 4.81
N ILE A 834 22.66 12.72 3.58
CA ILE A 834 21.24 12.52 3.30
C ILE A 834 20.88 11.09 3.69
N MET A 835 19.88 10.94 4.55
CA MET A 835 19.32 9.65 4.95
C MET A 835 18.00 9.43 4.21
N THR A 836 17.94 8.36 3.41
CA THR A 836 16.71 7.89 2.78
C THR A 836 16.39 6.46 3.23
N SER A 837 15.13 6.06 3.14
CA SER A 837 14.66 4.75 3.58
C SER A 837 13.86 4.03 2.50
N GLY A 838 13.81 2.70 2.53
CA GLY A 838 12.98 1.94 1.60
C GLY A 838 12.80 0.48 1.96
N ARG A 839 12.37 -0.30 0.96
CA ARG A 839 12.01 -1.71 1.13
C ARG A 839 13.15 -2.65 0.78
N LEU A 840 13.02 -3.87 1.29
CA LEU A 840 13.74 -5.06 0.85
C LEU A 840 12.75 -6.05 0.23
N VAL A 841 13.23 -6.98 -0.60
CA VAL A 841 12.35 -7.96 -1.24
C VAL A 841 11.84 -9.00 -0.24
N GLU A 842 12.63 -9.26 0.80
CA GLU A 842 12.45 -10.30 1.81
C GLU A 842 11.35 -9.94 2.82
N TYR A 843 11.10 -8.64 3.05
CA TYR A 843 10.20 -8.17 4.10
C TYR A 843 9.07 -7.29 3.58
N GLU A 844 8.00 -7.16 4.38
CA GLU A 844 6.81 -6.36 4.08
C GLU A 844 6.36 -5.56 5.31
N GLY A 845 5.82 -4.36 5.09
CA GLY A 845 5.35 -3.48 6.17
C GLY A 845 6.43 -3.20 7.23
N GLY A 846 6.05 -3.24 8.51
CA GLY A 846 6.95 -3.18 9.68
C GLY A 846 7.78 -4.45 9.91
N GLY A 847 7.54 -5.49 9.10
CA GLY A 847 8.34 -6.70 9.03
C GLY A 847 8.01 -7.77 10.07
N GLU A 848 7.08 -7.57 11.01
CA GLU A 848 6.84 -8.55 12.09
C GLU A 848 6.42 -9.93 11.57
N GLU A 849 5.49 -9.99 10.63
CA GLU A 849 5.08 -11.26 10.01
C GLU A 849 6.20 -11.94 9.21
N THR A 850 7.05 -11.16 8.54
CA THR A 850 8.02 -11.68 7.55
C THR A 850 9.39 -11.93 8.19
N ARG A 851 9.75 -11.21 9.26
CA ARG A 851 10.91 -11.51 10.12
C ARG A 851 10.66 -12.65 11.09
N SER A 852 9.40 -13.00 11.32
CA SER A 852 8.99 -14.21 12.04
C SER A 852 8.95 -15.45 11.15
N ASN A 853 9.15 -15.29 9.84
CA ASN A 853 9.21 -16.38 8.89
C ASN A 853 10.67 -16.89 8.76
N PRO A 854 10.98 -18.15 9.11
CA PRO A 854 12.34 -18.68 9.10
C PRO A 854 13.02 -18.60 7.73
N TRP A 855 12.28 -18.81 6.65
CA TRP A 855 12.82 -18.81 5.29
C TRP A 855 13.24 -17.41 4.84
N LEU A 856 12.44 -16.40 5.17
CA LEU A 856 12.75 -15.00 4.85
C LEU A 856 13.82 -14.44 5.80
N ALA A 857 13.78 -14.84 7.08
CA ALA A 857 14.79 -14.53 8.07
C ALA A 857 16.19 -15.01 7.66
N GLU A 858 16.30 -16.19 7.02
CA GLU A 858 17.57 -16.71 6.50
C GLU A 858 18.16 -15.81 5.41
N LEU A 859 17.32 -15.20 4.56
CA LEU A 859 17.76 -14.35 3.45
C LEU A 859 18.36 -13.01 3.91
N GLN A 860 17.91 -12.45 5.04
CA GLN A 860 18.38 -11.16 5.53
C GLN A 860 18.37 -11.05 7.06
N GLN A 861 19.50 -11.34 7.72
CA GLN A 861 19.53 -11.43 9.19
C GLN A 861 19.77 -10.12 9.94
N ASP A 862 20.45 -9.16 9.31
CA ASP A 862 20.88 -7.94 9.97
C ASP A 862 20.18 -6.70 9.38
N MET A 863 19.82 -5.76 10.25
CA MET A 863 19.54 -4.39 9.84
C MET A 863 20.84 -3.70 9.39
N PHE A 864 20.81 -2.94 8.29
CA PHE A 864 22.02 -2.34 7.71
C PHE A 864 21.81 -0.92 7.19
N VAL A 865 22.93 -0.23 6.94
CA VAL A 865 23.01 1.03 6.21
C VAL A 865 23.90 0.87 4.97
N GLU A 866 23.39 1.23 3.79
CA GLU A 866 24.21 1.35 2.58
C GLU A 866 25.07 2.60 2.67
N LEU A 867 26.37 2.43 2.51
CA LEU A 867 27.35 3.50 2.62
C LEU A 867 28.33 3.44 1.44
N ASN A 868 28.59 4.58 0.80
CA ASN A 868 29.54 4.65 -0.29
C ASN A 868 30.98 4.32 0.17
N PRO A 869 31.81 3.65 -0.65
CA PRO A 869 33.19 3.32 -0.28
C PRO A 869 34.05 4.52 0.16
N LYS A 870 33.89 5.69 -0.49
CA LYS A 870 34.60 6.90 -0.08
C LYS A 870 34.12 7.38 1.30
N ALA A 871 32.81 7.52 1.48
CA ALA A 871 32.23 7.95 2.76
C ALA A 871 32.57 7.01 3.92
N ALA A 872 32.69 5.71 3.65
CA ALA A 872 33.13 4.68 4.60
C ALA A 872 34.62 4.82 4.94
N ALA A 873 35.49 4.96 3.94
CA ALA A 873 36.93 5.12 4.12
C ALA A 873 37.28 6.39 4.91
N ASP A 874 36.63 7.52 4.59
CA ASP A 874 36.78 8.79 5.30
C ASP A 874 36.40 8.68 6.80
N ARG A 875 35.63 7.66 7.17
CA ARG A 875 35.14 7.38 8.54
C ARG A 875 35.80 6.15 9.19
N GLY A 876 36.75 5.49 8.53
CA GLY A 876 37.40 4.27 9.05
C GLY A 876 36.45 3.07 9.23
N ILE A 877 35.39 3.01 8.42
CA ILE A 877 34.37 1.96 8.45
C ILE A 877 34.66 0.92 7.37
N ASN A 878 34.73 -0.35 7.76
CA ASN A 878 34.80 -1.47 6.81
C ASN A 878 33.41 -2.05 6.55
N ASP A 879 33.29 -2.80 5.45
CA ASP A 879 32.07 -3.58 5.18
C ASP A 879 31.76 -4.51 6.36
N ARG A 880 30.48 -4.58 6.75
CA ARG A 880 29.95 -5.35 7.89
C ARG A 880 30.37 -4.89 9.28
N ASP A 881 31.13 -3.79 9.42
CA ASP A 881 31.33 -3.18 10.73
C ASP A 881 29.98 -2.80 11.36
N TRP A 882 29.88 -2.86 12.69
CA TRP A 882 28.77 -2.20 13.38
C TRP A 882 29.01 -0.69 13.36
N VAL A 883 27.96 0.07 13.09
CA VAL A 883 27.99 1.53 13.04
C VAL A 883 26.79 2.12 13.78
N TRP A 884 26.98 3.32 14.32
CA TRP A 884 25.91 4.16 14.83
C TRP A 884 25.46 5.11 13.74
N VAL A 885 24.17 5.09 13.44
CA VAL A 885 23.51 6.13 12.65
C VAL A 885 22.84 7.09 13.62
N LYS A 886 23.36 8.33 13.68
CA LYS A 886 22.90 9.39 14.57
C LYS A 886 22.08 10.41 13.78
N SER A 887 21.01 10.93 14.37
CA SER A 887 20.16 11.93 13.70
C SER A 887 19.91 13.18 14.57
N PRO A 888 19.40 14.27 13.98
CA PRO A 888 19.12 15.53 14.68
C PRO A 888 18.12 15.40 15.85
N THR A 889 17.35 14.31 15.92
CA THR A 889 16.43 14.03 17.05
C THR A 889 17.15 13.56 18.31
N GLY A 890 18.48 13.41 18.25
CA GLY A 890 19.28 12.78 19.28
C GLY A 890 19.04 11.27 19.39
N ALA A 891 18.46 10.64 18.37
CA ALA A 891 18.42 9.19 18.23
C ALA A 891 19.76 8.67 17.70
N GLN A 892 20.12 7.47 18.14
CA GLN A 892 21.24 6.71 17.59
C GLN A 892 20.79 5.26 17.43
N ILE A 893 20.93 4.70 16.24
CA ILE A 893 20.57 3.31 15.96
C ILE A 893 21.82 2.52 15.55
N LYS A 894 21.97 1.30 16.09
CA LYS A 894 23.11 0.41 15.82
C LYS A 894 22.79 -0.57 14.70
N VAL A 895 23.47 -0.44 13.56
CA VAL A 895 23.22 -1.24 12.36
C VAL A 895 24.52 -1.74 11.74
N ARG A 896 24.46 -2.71 10.83
CA ARG A 896 25.61 -3.13 10.03
C ARG A 896 25.90 -2.15 8.90
N ALA A 897 27.16 -1.89 8.60
CA ALA A 897 27.54 -1.21 7.37
C ALA A 897 27.46 -2.18 6.18
N LEU A 898 26.85 -1.74 5.08
CA LEU A 898 26.95 -2.35 3.76
C LEU A 898 27.68 -1.38 2.84
N VAL A 899 28.98 -1.58 2.64
CA VAL A 899 29.82 -0.66 1.86
C VAL A 899 29.64 -0.96 0.37
N THR A 900 29.05 -0.02 -0.39
CA THR A 900 28.60 -0.25 -1.76
C THR A 900 28.57 1.02 -2.61
N PRO A 901 28.98 0.97 -3.90
CA PRO A 901 28.87 2.11 -4.81
C PRO A 901 27.43 2.39 -5.29
N ARG A 902 26.43 1.62 -4.82
CA ARG A 902 25.03 1.81 -5.20
C ARG A 902 24.47 3.16 -4.74
N VAL A 903 25.01 3.74 -3.67
CA VAL A 903 24.73 5.10 -3.21
C VAL A 903 25.93 6.02 -3.48
N ASN A 904 25.69 7.32 -3.66
CA ASN A 904 26.79 8.30 -3.74
C ASN A 904 27.38 8.60 -2.35
N ASP A 905 28.45 9.39 -2.29
CA ASP A 905 29.17 9.72 -1.07
C ASP A 905 28.44 10.71 -0.14
N GLU A 906 27.33 11.28 -0.59
CA GLU A 906 26.49 12.20 0.19
C GLU A 906 25.20 11.55 0.72
N THR A 907 24.86 10.32 0.30
CA THR A 907 23.58 9.67 0.59
C THR A 907 23.76 8.29 1.19
N VAL A 908 22.91 7.96 2.16
CA VAL A 908 22.82 6.63 2.75
C VAL A 908 21.40 6.10 2.69
N PHE A 909 21.29 4.77 2.68
CA PHE A 909 20.00 4.09 2.63
C PHE A 909 19.86 3.08 3.75
N LEU A 910 18.68 3.07 4.38
CA LEU A 910 18.32 2.12 5.42
C LEU A 910 16.94 1.49 5.15
N PRO A 911 16.80 0.16 5.23
CA PRO A 911 15.50 -0.50 5.09
C PRO A 911 14.62 -0.30 6.34
N PHE A 912 13.32 -0.06 6.19
CA PHE A 912 12.45 0.27 7.32
C PHE A 912 11.76 -0.94 8.01
N HIS A 913 12.08 -2.16 7.60
CA HIS A 913 11.36 -3.38 8.03
C HIS A 913 11.75 -3.93 9.41
N PHE A 914 12.69 -3.30 10.10
CA PHE A 914 13.30 -3.88 11.29
C PHE A 914 12.76 -3.24 12.58
N SER A 915 12.73 -4.04 13.64
CA SER A 915 12.43 -3.65 15.02
C SER A 915 12.87 -4.77 15.98
N GLY A 916 12.75 -4.55 17.28
CA GLY A 916 13.17 -5.49 18.32
C GLY A 916 14.55 -5.18 18.90
N ARG A 917 15.22 -4.12 18.43
CA ARG A 917 16.30 -3.43 19.14
C ARG A 917 15.95 -1.96 19.32
N TRP A 918 16.42 -1.38 20.42
CA TRP A 918 16.20 0.01 20.77
C TRP A 918 17.51 0.70 21.14
N MET A 919 18.03 1.51 20.22
CA MET A 919 19.23 2.33 20.44
C MET A 919 20.45 1.53 20.93
N GLY A 920 20.63 0.32 20.40
CA GLY A 920 21.72 -0.60 20.69
C GLY A 920 21.33 -1.80 21.55
N GLU A 921 20.22 -1.70 22.30
CA GLU A 921 19.79 -2.72 23.26
C GLU A 921 18.78 -3.68 22.64
N ASP A 922 18.88 -4.98 22.97
CA ASP A 922 17.90 -5.98 22.53
C ASP A 922 16.61 -5.86 23.36
N MET A 923 15.45 -5.90 22.70
CA MET A 923 14.15 -5.80 23.36
C MET A 923 13.50 -7.16 23.64
N LEU A 924 14.24 -8.27 23.46
CA LEU A 924 13.75 -9.63 23.60
C LEU A 924 12.90 -9.85 24.86
N ASP A 925 13.36 -9.34 26.01
CA ASP A 925 12.71 -9.53 27.32
C ASP A 925 11.32 -8.89 27.43
N PHE A 926 10.95 -8.02 26.48
CA PHE A 926 9.66 -7.32 26.46
C PHE A 926 8.64 -7.97 25.52
N TYR A 927 9.05 -8.96 24.73
CA TYR A 927 8.12 -9.76 23.92
C TYR A 927 7.44 -10.83 24.78
N PRO A 928 6.19 -11.23 24.45
CA PRO A 928 5.62 -12.45 25.01
C PRO A 928 6.49 -13.67 24.67
N ASP A 929 6.53 -14.64 25.59
CA ASP A 929 7.33 -15.85 25.45
C ASP A 929 7.05 -16.57 24.11
N GLY A 930 8.11 -16.84 23.35
CA GLY A 930 8.05 -17.53 22.06
C GLY A 930 7.55 -16.69 20.88
N ALA A 931 7.14 -15.44 21.11
CA ALA A 931 6.48 -14.63 20.09
C ALA A 931 7.39 -13.57 19.45
N ALA A 932 8.60 -13.36 19.98
CA ALA A 932 9.60 -12.48 19.38
C ALA A 932 9.97 -12.92 17.95
N PRO A 933 10.16 -11.99 16.99
CA PRO A 933 10.57 -12.33 15.64
C PRO A 933 11.98 -12.95 15.62
N ILE A 934 12.23 -13.83 14.65
CA ILE A 934 13.52 -14.50 14.45
C ILE A 934 14.62 -13.47 14.20
N VAL A 935 14.33 -12.49 13.33
CA VAL A 935 15.23 -11.37 13.04
C VAL A 935 14.81 -10.14 13.84
N ARG A 936 15.72 -9.64 14.67
CA ARG A 936 15.58 -8.38 15.43
C ARG A 936 16.62 -7.36 14.95
N GLY A 937 16.22 -6.09 14.90
CA GLY A 937 17.07 -4.99 14.48
C GLY A 937 16.50 -3.64 14.87
N GLU A 938 17.19 -2.57 14.48
CA GLU A 938 16.75 -1.21 14.76
C GLU A 938 15.71 -0.73 13.74
N ALA A 939 14.72 0.03 14.21
CA ALA A 939 13.81 0.75 13.32
C ALA A 939 14.48 2.03 12.80
N VAL A 940 14.64 2.18 11.48
CA VAL A 940 15.14 3.45 10.88
C VAL A 940 14.30 4.65 11.32
N ASN A 941 13.00 4.44 11.54
CA ASN A 941 12.09 5.51 11.93
C ASN A 941 12.25 5.99 13.38
N THR A 942 13.07 5.30 14.19
CA THR A 942 13.57 5.88 15.45
C THR A 942 14.49 7.08 15.16
N ALA A 943 15.24 7.03 14.05
CA ALA A 943 16.18 8.07 13.65
C ALA A 943 15.60 9.10 12.67
N THR A 944 14.41 8.90 12.11
CA THR A 944 13.79 9.89 11.21
C THR A 944 13.29 11.12 11.96
N THR A 945 13.32 12.26 11.28
CA THR A 945 13.02 13.58 11.85
C THR A 945 11.55 13.96 11.70
N TYR A 946 11.17 15.08 12.30
CA TYR A 946 9.89 15.74 12.07
C TYR A 946 9.76 16.19 10.61
N GLY A 947 8.59 16.00 9.99
CA GLY A 947 8.29 16.51 8.65
C GLY A 947 7.08 15.82 8.06
N TYR A 948 6.15 16.61 7.50
CA TYR A 948 4.85 16.14 7.05
C TYR A 948 4.38 16.86 5.80
N ASP A 949 3.63 16.19 4.93
CA ASP A 949 3.04 16.79 3.74
C ASP A 949 2.00 17.86 4.10
N VAL A 950 2.09 19.00 3.43
CA VAL A 950 1.27 20.20 3.72
C VAL A 950 -0.23 20.04 3.46
N VAL A 951 -0.67 18.95 2.81
CA VAL A 951 -2.09 18.65 2.54
C VAL A 951 -2.58 17.45 3.35
N THR A 952 -1.75 16.43 3.49
CA THR A 952 -2.16 15.11 3.95
C THR A 952 -1.46 14.64 5.21
N MET A 953 -0.52 15.39 5.76
CA MET A 953 0.30 14.96 6.90
C MET A 953 1.11 13.67 6.62
N MET A 954 1.33 13.29 5.36
CA MET A 954 2.26 12.20 5.03
C MET A 954 3.65 12.49 5.58
N GLN A 955 4.22 11.58 6.36
CA GLN A 955 5.54 11.75 6.95
C GLN A 955 6.69 11.81 5.92
N GLU A 956 7.71 12.63 6.19
CA GLU A 956 8.91 12.80 5.38
C GLU A 956 10.00 11.78 5.77
N SER A 957 9.89 10.55 5.25
CA SER A 957 10.85 9.47 5.55
C SER A 957 11.81 9.15 4.40
N LYS A 958 11.65 9.83 3.25
CA LYS A 958 12.52 9.65 2.09
C LYS A 958 13.68 10.63 2.03
N THR A 959 13.59 11.74 2.75
CA THR A 959 14.64 12.76 2.72
C THR A 959 14.80 13.39 4.09
N THR A 960 15.87 13.05 4.79
CA THR A 960 16.31 13.71 6.02
C THR A 960 17.84 13.61 6.11
N VAL A 961 18.44 13.89 7.26
CA VAL A 961 19.89 13.90 7.46
C VAL A 961 20.34 13.00 8.61
N CYS A 962 21.58 12.51 8.52
CA CYS A 962 22.21 11.73 9.57
C CYS A 962 23.74 11.92 9.60
N GLN A 963 24.35 11.32 10.62
CA GLN A 963 25.79 11.09 10.71
C GLN A 963 26.02 9.60 10.99
N ILE A 964 27.09 9.06 10.41
CA ILE A 964 27.50 7.68 10.66
C ILE A 964 28.87 7.67 11.31
N VAL A 965 28.99 6.92 12.40
CA VAL A 965 30.25 6.68 13.09
C VAL A 965 30.42 5.20 13.38
N LYS A 966 31.67 4.74 13.48
CA LYS A 966 31.97 3.37 13.90
C LYS A 966 31.44 3.12 15.34
N ALA A 967 30.87 1.93 15.57
CA ALA A 967 30.21 1.59 16.83
C ALA A 967 31.09 0.96 17.90
#